data_AF-A0A0F3KFZ8-F1
#
_entry.id   AF-A0A0F3KFZ8-F1
#
_cell.length_a   1.000
_cell.length_b   1.000
_cell.length_c   1.000
_cell.angle_alpha   90.00
_cell.angle_beta   90.00
_cell.angle_gamma   90.00
#
_symmetry.space_group_name_H-M   'P 1'
#
loop_
_entity.id
_entity.type
_entity.pdbx_description
1 polymer ?
#
loop_
_entity_poly.entity_id
_entity_poly.type
_entity_poly.pdbx_seq_one_letter_code
_entity_poly.pdbx_strand_id
1 'polypeptide(L)'
;MRTSPCLLLALATFAAHGAAVDLAHPTAAVKLTPTGATLDPTVRKAADGSELVAVTYQPAAAPTLALAPASGTWAWPASGTLRLKVQNGMPWPVTLIVDVASGEKHLKAIVGVNPGPPQMLSVPLTATSPRAFGMQVGPPMPFSEGKETRLVALQTDGAIDAAKVTGVSLSMPQPGAAQTLLFGKVDVVEGQGDLKAAYTGIVDQYGQYTRGTWPEKVDSDEALKRGVIATKVAPTGGAGAAAGLDKYGGRTDMPAMQASGFFRVQKQGARWWLVTPEGHAFFSLGVNAVNHTDGHTYVQGREFMFTGQPPATGPFVGTGDSRSDNGSQRDNGMNHGRWWDVYSNNLARTLGNDFDAGWRKRTLDRLQGWHFNTLGNWSDPAFATDKRMAYTVPILIRGDFNTVGTGYDYWGRMPDPFDPRFAKAAQQAIASATKSSANDPWLLGYFADNELAWAGQGPQGRWALATGSLAQGPQSPAKQAFLAYLKKTHGDVAAFAKAWGINASRWDDIAAQGFKAPDPNEAHPAIAADYIAFLKLYAGQYFRTVAETLKKADPHHLFLGGRLAVRTPEVEEMSAKYTDVTSINTYVDVPEHGFDVAEFKRWDKPVMLTEFHFGSNDRGPFGNGVAAVANEGERGKAYARFVDAAAATGIVVGTHWFQYVDQPVTGRVLDGENAHIGLVGITDIPFEGFTRAAAETNARVGGGSGGGSHR
;
A
#
# COMPACT_ATOMS: atom_id res chain seq x y z
N MET A 1 65.87 -7.96 53.38
CA MET A 1 65.42 -7.88 51.97
C MET A 1 64.09 -7.18 51.95
N ARG A 2 64.01 -6.03 51.27
CA ARG A 2 62.89 -5.08 51.34
C ARG A 2 61.69 -5.58 50.53
N THR A 3 60.52 -5.47 51.14
CA THR A 3 59.19 -5.62 50.57
C THR A 3 58.84 -4.39 49.72
N SER A 4 58.31 -4.62 48.52
CA SER A 4 57.64 -3.61 47.69
C SER A 4 56.27 -4.17 47.26
N PRO A 5 55.15 -3.50 47.52
CA PRO A 5 53.87 -3.84 46.91
C PRO A 5 53.71 -3.07 45.59
N CYS A 6 53.38 -3.82 44.53
CA CYS A 6 52.94 -3.25 43.25
C CYS A 6 51.58 -2.56 43.42
N LEU A 7 51.53 -1.28 43.04
CA LEU A 7 50.34 -0.47 42.94
C LEU A 7 49.53 -0.91 41.70
N LEU A 8 48.34 -1.49 41.88
CA LEU A 8 47.38 -1.63 40.78
C LEU A 8 46.77 -0.25 40.49
N LEU A 9 47.11 0.34 39.33
CA LEU A 9 46.36 1.46 38.77
C LEU A 9 45.03 0.93 38.22
N ALA A 10 43.95 1.13 38.95
CA ALA A 10 42.61 1.04 38.38
C ALA A 10 42.38 2.26 37.46
N LEU A 11 42.41 2.05 36.15
CA LEU A 11 41.92 3.01 35.16
C LEU A 11 40.41 3.17 35.33
N ALA A 12 40.00 4.13 36.16
CA ALA A 12 38.62 4.56 36.22
C ALA A 12 38.26 5.27 34.90
N THR A 13 37.53 4.59 34.02
CA THR A 13 36.83 5.24 32.92
C THR A 13 35.75 6.14 33.50
N PHE A 14 36.01 7.46 33.55
CA PHE A 14 34.99 8.44 33.91
C PHE A 14 33.90 8.45 32.84
N ALA A 15 32.75 7.86 33.14
CA ALA A 15 31.52 8.10 32.40
C ALA A 15 30.99 9.49 32.79
N ALA A 16 31.01 10.44 31.86
CA ALA A 16 30.32 11.70 32.03
C ALA A 16 28.81 11.42 32.09
N HIS A 17 28.18 11.65 33.24
CA HIS A 17 26.72 11.59 33.35
C HIS A 17 26.10 12.60 32.36
N GLY A 18 25.14 12.13 31.56
CA GLY A 18 24.59 12.75 30.35
C GLY A 18 24.60 14.28 30.33
N ALA A 19 25.64 14.85 29.70
CA ALA A 19 25.74 16.28 29.51
C ALA A 19 24.75 16.74 28.44
N ALA A 20 23.74 17.51 28.84
CA ALA A 20 23.02 18.35 27.90
C ALA A 20 24.04 19.22 27.13
N VAL A 21 23.92 19.26 25.81
CA VAL A 21 24.77 20.10 24.94
C VAL A 21 23.98 21.33 24.56
N ASP A 22 24.47 22.51 24.91
CA ASP A 22 23.89 23.75 24.40
C ASP A 22 24.68 24.20 23.17
N LEU A 23 24.07 24.12 21.99
CA LEU A 23 24.71 24.57 20.74
C LEU A 23 24.82 26.10 20.67
N ALA A 24 23.95 26.83 21.37
CA ALA A 24 24.04 28.30 21.45
C ALA A 24 25.15 28.75 22.41
N HIS A 25 25.43 27.94 23.43
CA HIS A 25 26.49 28.18 24.42
C HIS A 25 27.39 26.94 24.59
N PRO A 26 28.17 26.56 23.57
CA PRO A 26 28.93 25.32 23.60
C PRO A 26 30.02 25.37 24.67
N THR A 27 30.06 24.34 25.51
CA THR A 27 31.12 24.17 26.51
C THR A 27 32.33 23.46 25.91
N ALA A 28 33.51 23.58 26.54
CA ALA A 28 34.71 22.84 26.14
C ALA A 28 34.56 21.30 26.25
N ALA A 29 33.47 20.79 26.83
CA ALA A 29 33.18 19.37 26.97
C ALA A 29 32.64 18.74 25.67
N VAL A 30 32.34 19.53 24.63
CA VAL A 30 31.80 19.06 23.35
C VAL A 30 32.59 19.63 22.19
N LYS A 31 32.91 18.78 21.21
CA LYS A 31 33.51 19.15 19.92
C LYS A 31 32.41 19.26 18.88
N LEU A 32 32.38 20.40 18.20
CA LEU A 32 31.48 20.67 17.07
C LEU A 32 32.33 20.69 15.79
N THR A 33 32.03 19.80 14.85
CA THR A 33 32.81 19.66 13.62
C THR A 33 31.88 19.77 12.40
N PRO A 34 31.83 20.93 11.74
CA PRO A 34 31.09 21.07 10.50
C PRO A 34 31.89 20.50 9.32
N THR A 35 31.24 19.75 8.43
CA THR A 35 31.80 19.21 7.18
C THR A 35 30.82 19.48 6.06
N GLY A 36 31.21 20.25 5.04
CA GLY A 36 30.25 20.73 4.03
C GLY A 36 29.15 21.61 4.61
N ALA A 37 29.35 22.15 5.81
CA ALA A 37 28.43 23.04 6.51
C ALA A 37 29.21 24.18 7.18
N THR A 38 28.52 25.25 7.56
CA THR A 38 29.10 26.38 8.30
C THR A 38 28.25 26.62 9.55
N LEU A 39 28.89 26.64 10.73
CA LEU A 39 28.27 27.03 11.99
C LEU A 39 28.47 28.53 12.22
N ASP A 40 27.38 29.28 12.30
CA ASP A 40 27.37 30.69 12.73
C ASP A 40 27.10 30.75 14.25
N PRO A 41 28.11 31.11 15.07
CA PRO A 41 27.99 31.11 16.53
C PRO A 41 27.13 32.27 17.06
N THR A 42 26.60 33.13 16.20
CA THR A 42 25.74 34.24 16.61
C THR A 42 24.45 33.70 17.21
N VAL A 43 24.25 33.93 18.52
CA VAL A 43 23.03 33.53 19.23
C VAL A 43 21.83 34.34 18.73
N ARG A 44 20.77 33.64 18.37
CA ARG A 44 19.50 34.19 17.89
C ARG A 44 18.40 33.81 18.87
N LYS A 45 17.70 34.81 19.39
CA LYS A 45 16.54 34.61 20.25
C LYS A 45 15.30 34.38 19.40
N ALA A 46 14.69 33.22 19.55
CA ALA A 46 13.43 32.90 18.91
C ALA A 46 12.23 33.45 19.70
N ALA A 47 11.05 33.44 19.07
CA ALA A 47 9.83 33.98 19.65
C ALA A 47 9.36 33.28 20.93
N ASP A 48 9.75 32.01 21.13
CA ASP A 48 9.46 31.24 22.34
C ASP A 48 10.51 31.42 23.45
N GLY A 49 11.48 32.32 23.25
CA GLY A 49 12.58 32.58 24.17
C GLY A 49 13.79 31.66 24.01
N SER A 50 13.73 30.67 23.11
CA SER A 50 14.86 29.78 22.85
C SER A 50 16.03 30.52 22.24
N GLU A 51 17.23 30.19 22.66
CA GLU A 51 18.47 30.66 22.05
C GLU A 51 18.99 29.59 21.08
N LEU A 52 19.22 30.00 19.83
CA LEU A 52 19.60 29.11 18.73
C LEU A 52 20.79 29.69 17.96
N VAL A 53 21.59 28.82 17.34
CA VAL A 53 22.65 29.18 16.39
C VAL A 53 22.38 28.56 15.03
N ALA A 54 22.82 29.22 13.96
CA ALA A 54 22.59 28.72 12.61
C ALA A 54 23.66 27.75 12.14
N VAL A 55 23.22 26.73 11.42
CA VAL A 55 24.08 25.86 10.63
C VAL A 55 23.57 25.91 9.20
N THR A 56 24.43 26.37 8.29
CA THR A 56 24.15 26.41 6.86
C THR A 56 24.85 25.24 6.17
N TYR A 57 24.06 24.30 5.67
CA TYR A 57 24.48 23.10 4.95
C TYR A 57 24.65 23.43 3.46
N GLN A 58 25.84 23.19 2.92
CA GLN A 58 26.17 23.49 1.52
C GLN A 58 25.74 22.35 0.58
N PRO A 59 25.60 22.61 -0.74
CA PRO A 59 25.41 21.58 -1.77
C PRO A 59 26.59 20.57 -1.89
N ALA A 60 26.72 19.70 -0.90
CA ALA A 60 27.73 18.63 -0.81
C ALA A 60 27.04 17.28 -0.60
N ALA A 61 27.74 16.15 -0.79
CA ALA A 61 27.14 14.82 -0.77
C ALA A 61 26.43 14.45 0.56
N ALA A 62 26.96 14.91 1.70
CA ALA A 62 26.41 14.68 3.03
C ALA A 62 26.85 15.78 4.01
N PRO A 63 26.41 17.04 3.82
CA PRO A 63 26.79 18.14 4.70
C PRO A 63 26.32 17.83 6.12
N THR A 64 27.21 18.02 7.09
CA THR A 64 27.04 17.49 8.44
C THR A 64 27.59 18.47 9.48
N LEU A 65 26.86 18.63 10.60
CA LEU A 65 27.40 19.08 11.87
C LEU A 65 27.54 17.87 12.79
N ALA A 66 28.77 17.47 13.10
CA ALA A 66 29.05 16.40 14.05
C ALA A 66 29.28 16.96 15.46
N LEU A 67 28.62 16.36 16.44
CA LEU A 67 28.76 16.59 17.87
C LEU A 67 29.44 15.37 18.49
N ALA A 68 30.54 15.57 19.21
CA ALA A 68 31.23 14.50 19.92
C ALA A 68 31.67 14.95 21.32
N PRO A 69 31.71 14.07 22.33
CA PRO A 69 32.33 14.40 23.61
C PRO A 69 33.80 14.79 23.39
N ALA A 70 34.28 15.79 24.12
CA ALA A 70 35.69 16.22 24.01
C ALA A 70 36.66 15.07 24.35
N SER A 71 36.25 14.18 25.25
CA SER A 71 36.92 12.94 25.63
C SER A 71 35.91 11.86 26.05
N GLY A 72 36.22 10.58 25.81
CA GLY A 72 35.41 9.44 26.26
C GLY A 72 34.13 9.25 25.45
N THR A 73 33.06 8.81 26.11
CA THR A 73 31.72 8.59 25.54
C THR A 73 30.66 9.22 26.44
N TRP A 74 29.49 9.52 25.88
CA TRP A 74 28.31 9.81 26.68
C TRP A 74 27.64 8.52 27.15
N ALA A 75 27.12 8.53 28.37
CA ALA A 75 26.27 7.48 28.91
C ALA A 75 24.83 8.00 29.03
N TRP A 76 23.91 7.41 28.27
CA TRP A 76 22.51 7.76 28.18
C TRP A 76 21.60 6.60 28.63
N PRO A 77 20.34 6.87 29.02
CA PRO A 77 19.37 5.82 29.31
C PRO A 77 19.13 4.92 28.09
N ALA A 78 19.10 3.59 28.30
CA ALA A 78 18.91 2.61 27.22
C ALA A 78 17.59 2.78 26.47
N SER A 79 16.51 3.12 27.18
CA SER A 79 15.20 3.44 26.61
C SER A 79 14.95 4.95 26.59
N GLY A 80 15.99 5.76 26.40
CA GLY A 80 15.89 7.21 26.41
C GLY A 80 15.36 7.82 25.11
N THR A 81 15.13 9.12 25.13
CA THR A 81 14.79 9.95 23.97
C THR A 81 15.75 11.12 23.91
N LEU A 82 16.46 11.29 22.80
CA LEU A 82 17.23 12.50 22.52
C LEU A 82 16.26 13.61 22.13
N ARG A 83 16.41 14.78 22.72
CA ARG A 83 15.65 15.98 22.40
C ARG A 83 16.57 17.07 21.88
N LEU A 84 16.16 17.74 20.82
CA LEU A 84 16.90 18.81 20.17
C LEU A 84 15.95 19.96 19.82
N LYS A 85 16.25 21.17 20.31
CA LYS A 85 15.55 22.35 19.84
C LYS A 85 16.03 22.70 18.42
N VAL A 86 15.12 22.69 17.46
CA VAL A 86 15.42 22.95 16.04
C VAL A 86 14.43 23.95 15.45
N GLN A 87 14.91 24.83 14.58
CA GLN A 87 14.06 25.71 13.78
C GLN A 87 14.53 25.67 12.33
N ASN A 88 13.59 25.56 11.39
CA ASN A 88 13.92 25.68 9.98
C ASN A 88 14.06 27.17 9.60
N GLY A 89 15.25 27.54 9.12
CA GLY A 89 15.54 28.90 8.64
C GLY A 89 15.14 29.13 7.18
N MET A 90 14.61 28.12 6.50
CA MET A 90 14.19 28.16 5.10
C MET A 90 12.66 28.36 5.01
N PRO A 91 12.17 28.98 3.92
CA PRO A 91 10.73 29.14 3.68
C PRO A 91 10.06 27.88 3.10
N TRP A 92 10.77 26.75 3.03
CA TRP A 92 10.28 25.44 2.60
C TRP A 92 10.76 24.33 3.54
N PRO A 93 10.11 23.15 3.58
CA PRO A 93 10.54 22.03 4.42
C PRO A 93 11.96 21.54 4.10
N VAL A 94 12.74 21.24 5.13
CA VAL A 94 14.12 20.71 5.02
C VAL A 94 14.19 19.34 5.65
N THR A 95 14.85 18.39 4.99
CA THR A 95 15.13 17.07 5.56
C THR A 95 16.32 17.15 6.52
N LEU A 96 16.17 16.63 7.73
CA LEU A 96 17.23 16.46 8.71
C LEU A 96 17.41 14.96 9.00
N ILE A 97 18.64 14.49 8.87
CA ILE A 97 19.08 13.15 9.27
C ILE A 97 19.81 13.30 10.60
N VAL A 98 19.30 12.65 11.64
CA VAL A 98 19.96 12.53 12.94
C VAL A 98 20.54 11.13 13.05
N ASP A 99 21.85 11.04 13.21
CA ASP A 99 22.57 9.77 13.37
C ASP A 99 23.27 9.74 14.73
N VAL A 100 22.82 8.85 15.62
CA VAL A 100 23.45 8.60 16.92
C VAL A 100 24.40 7.42 16.78
N ALA A 101 25.68 7.64 17.06
CA ALA A 101 26.73 6.64 16.92
C ALA A 101 27.19 6.10 18.29
N SER A 102 27.45 4.79 18.36
CA SER A 102 28.15 4.11 19.44
C SER A 102 29.19 3.18 18.84
N GLY A 103 30.39 3.70 18.59
CA GLY A 103 31.41 3.01 17.80
C GLY A 103 30.93 2.82 16.36
N GLU A 104 30.90 1.57 15.89
CA GLU A 104 30.40 1.20 14.55
C GLU A 104 28.87 1.02 14.48
N LYS A 105 28.19 1.09 15.62
CA LYS A 105 26.73 0.96 15.69
C LYS A 105 26.06 2.32 15.54
N HIS A 106 24.98 2.36 14.77
CA HIS A 106 24.25 3.58 14.45
C HIS A 106 22.75 3.40 14.65
N LEU A 107 22.11 4.46 15.16
CA LEU A 107 20.66 4.62 15.17
C LEU A 107 20.32 5.91 14.43
N LYS A 108 19.53 5.81 13.37
CA LYS A 108 19.24 6.91 12.45
C LYS A 108 17.77 7.28 12.47
N ALA A 109 17.49 8.58 12.46
CA ALA A 109 16.18 9.15 12.20
C ALA A 109 16.24 10.10 11.01
N ILE A 110 15.21 10.07 10.17
CA ILE A 110 15.04 11.03 9.07
C ILE A 110 13.72 11.77 9.33
N VAL A 111 13.79 13.09 9.45
CA VAL A 111 12.63 13.94 9.74
C VAL A 111 12.56 15.13 8.78
N GLY A 112 11.34 15.50 8.40
CA GLY A 112 11.07 16.78 7.74
C GLY A 112 10.88 17.88 8.78
N VAL A 113 11.69 18.93 8.72
CA VAL A 113 11.55 20.12 9.56
C VAL A 113 10.82 21.19 8.75
N ASN A 114 9.54 21.43 9.07
CA ASN A 114 8.75 22.45 8.38
C ASN A 114 9.18 23.87 8.77
N PRO A 115 9.03 24.86 7.88
CA PRO A 115 9.19 26.28 8.21
C PRO A 115 8.30 26.67 9.39
N GLY A 116 8.77 27.59 10.24
CA GLY A 116 7.94 28.12 11.32
C GLY A 116 8.71 28.37 12.62
N PRO A 117 8.00 28.39 13.77
CA PRO A 117 8.63 28.60 15.07
C PRO A 117 9.52 27.39 15.46
N PRO A 118 10.40 27.56 16.46
CA PRO A 118 11.23 26.47 16.96
C PRO A 118 10.41 25.27 17.46
N GLN A 119 10.86 24.09 17.09
CA GLN A 119 10.24 22.81 17.41
C GLN A 119 11.17 22.01 18.33
N MET A 120 10.58 21.21 19.22
CA MET A 120 11.29 20.21 19.98
C MET A 120 11.34 18.91 19.18
N LEU A 121 12.47 18.64 18.53
CA LEU A 121 12.73 17.37 17.86
C LEU A 121 13.01 16.29 18.91
N SER A 122 12.26 15.20 18.91
CA SER A 122 12.45 14.04 19.78
C SER A 122 12.82 12.81 18.97
N VAL A 123 13.94 12.16 19.29
CA VAL A 123 14.45 10.96 18.62
C VAL A 123 14.53 9.81 19.64
N PRO A 124 13.64 8.83 19.58
CA PRO A 124 13.72 7.63 20.43
C PRO A 124 15.06 6.92 20.25
N LEU A 125 15.74 6.56 21.33
CA LEU A 125 17.04 5.85 21.28
C LEU A 125 16.91 4.33 21.10
N THR A 126 15.70 3.86 20.85
CA THR A 126 15.37 2.49 20.46
C THR A 126 14.68 2.54 19.10
N ALA A 127 14.97 1.59 18.22
CA ALA A 127 14.31 1.48 16.93
C ALA A 127 12.78 1.40 17.10
N THR A 128 12.06 2.20 16.31
CA THR A 128 10.60 2.23 16.27
C THR A 128 10.15 2.55 14.85
N SER A 129 8.88 2.26 14.55
CA SER A 129 8.22 2.66 13.31
C SER A 129 6.72 2.75 13.53
N PRO A 130 5.96 3.38 12.61
CA PRO A 130 4.50 3.28 12.63
C PRO A 130 4.00 1.83 12.59
N ARG A 131 4.76 0.91 11.97
CA ARG A 131 4.43 -0.53 11.88
C ARG A 131 4.40 -1.19 13.25
N ALA A 132 5.28 -0.79 14.17
CA ALA A 132 5.25 -1.26 15.56
C ALA A 132 3.91 -0.94 16.26
N PHE A 133 3.19 0.08 15.76
CA PHE A 133 1.87 0.47 16.24
C PHE A 133 0.73 0.05 15.30
N GLY A 134 0.97 -0.84 14.32
CA GLY A 134 -0.05 -1.36 13.41
C GLY A 134 -0.51 -0.41 12.31
N MET A 135 0.30 0.60 11.98
CA MET A 135 0.00 1.58 10.92
C MET A 135 1.09 1.55 9.86
N GLN A 136 0.73 1.74 8.59
CA GLN A 136 1.72 2.00 7.54
C GLN A 136 2.30 3.41 7.66
N VAL A 137 1.46 4.40 7.98
CA VAL A 137 1.88 5.80 8.13
C VAL A 137 1.54 6.30 9.54
N GLY A 138 2.49 6.98 10.20
CA GLY A 138 2.29 7.55 11.54
C GLY A 138 1.51 8.87 11.52
N PRO A 139 1.06 9.38 12.69
CA PRO A 139 0.34 10.64 12.77
C PRO A 139 1.16 11.82 12.20
N PRO A 140 0.50 12.84 11.60
CA PRO A 140 1.16 14.02 11.09
C PRO A 140 2.02 14.72 12.14
N MET A 141 3.21 15.16 11.72
CA MET A 141 4.16 15.91 12.52
C MET A 141 4.47 17.27 11.88
N PRO A 142 4.81 18.29 12.69
CA PRO A 142 4.78 18.29 14.15
C PRO A 142 3.36 18.38 14.73
N PHE A 143 3.21 18.23 16.04
CA PHE A 143 1.97 18.52 16.76
C PHE A 143 2.20 19.51 17.91
N SER A 144 1.14 20.23 18.28
CA SER A 144 1.18 21.17 19.41
C SER A 144 0.83 20.48 20.72
N GLU A 145 1.64 20.73 21.75
CA GLU A 145 1.35 20.36 23.14
C GLU A 145 1.47 21.62 24.02
N GLY A 146 0.33 22.20 24.39
CA GLY A 146 0.30 23.50 25.05
C GLY A 146 0.91 24.60 24.14
N LYS A 147 2.02 25.20 24.59
CA LYS A 147 2.76 26.22 23.83
C LYS A 147 3.93 25.65 23.02
N GLU A 148 4.26 24.38 23.20
CA GLU A 148 5.41 23.73 22.55
C GLU A 148 4.96 23.03 21.25
N THR A 149 5.77 23.16 20.20
CA THR A 149 5.61 22.38 18.97
C THR A 149 6.56 21.17 19.02
N ARG A 150 6.02 19.96 19.05
CA ARG A 150 6.81 18.72 19.09
C ARG A 150 6.93 18.09 17.71
N LEU A 151 8.16 17.79 17.31
CA LEU A 151 8.49 17.01 16.12
C LEU A 151 9.06 15.67 16.59
N VAL A 152 8.30 14.59 16.54
CA VAL A 152 8.80 13.28 17.00
C VAL A 152 9.22 12.46 15.79
N ALA A 153 10.44 11.91 15.82
CA ALA A 153 10.87 10.90 14.86
C ALA A 153 10.10 9.61 15.11
N LEU A 154 9.05 9.39 14.32
CA LEU A 154 8.19 8.20 14.42
C LEU A 154 8.86 6.93 13.88
N GLN A 155 9.96 7.10 13.14
CA GLN A 155 10.80 6.02 12.67
C GLN A 155 12.25 6.26 13.05
N THR A 156 12.87 5.24 13.65
CA THR A 156 14.30 5.16 13.95
C THR A 156 14.80 3.78 13.56
N ASP A 157 15.89 3.73 12.79
CA ASP A 157 16.44 2.50 12.24
C ASP A 157 17.85 2.23 12.79
N GLY A 158 18.13 0.97 13.10
CA GLY A 158 19.42 0.54 13.65
C GLY A 158 19.41 0.36 15.17
N ALA A 159 20.59 0.41 15.78
CA ALA A 159 20.77 0.19 17.21
C ALA A 159 22.07 0.85 17.70
N ILE A 160 22.13 1.17 18.99
CA ILE A 160 23.31 1.71 19.66
C ILE A 160 23.51 1.04 21.02
N ASP A 161 24.72 1.13 21.59
CA ASP A 161 24.91 0.99 23.03
C ASP A 161 24.79 2.37 23.66
N ALA A 162 23.64 2.66 24.27
CA ALA A 162 23.35 3.96 24.87
C ALA A 162 24.32 4.35 26.00
N ALA A 163 25.02 3.39 26.62
CA ALA A 163 26.04 3.68 27.63
C ALA A 163 27.37 4.16 27.04
N LYS A 164 27.56 4.03 25.71
CA LYS A 164 28.82 4.29 25.00
C LYS A 164 28.59 5.11 23.73
N VAL A 165 27.82 6.18 23.83
CA VAL A 165 27.55 7.05 22.66
C VAL A 165 28.80 7.86 22.35
N THR A 166 29.28 7.71 21.11
CA THR A 166 30.51 8.34 20.61
C THR A 166 30.23 9.66 19.87
N GLY A 167 28.99 9.90 19.43
CA GLY A 167 28.62 11.17 18.83
C GLY A 167 27.20 11.21 18.28
N VAL A 168 26.79 12.42 17.88
CA VAL A 168 25.55 12.69 17.14
C VAL A 168 25.92 13.48 15.89
N SER A 169 25.44 13.04 14.74
CA SER A 169 25.56 13.80 13.49
C SER A 169 24.21 14.36 13.09
N LEU A 170 24.18 15.67 12.84
CA LEU A 170 23.05 16.39 12.25
C LEU A 170 23.41 16.64 10.79
N SER A 171 22.75 15.96 9.86
CA SER A 171 23.12 15.98 8.44
C SER A 171 21.89 16.05 7.55
N MET A 172 22.08 16.16 6.23
CA MET A 172 20.99 16.09 5.26
C MET A 172 21.48 15.43 3.96
N PRO A 173 20.56 14.89 3.14
CA PRO A 173 20.88 14.51 1.76
C PRO A 173 21.45 15.71 1.01
N GLN A 174 22.24 15.46 -0.05
CA GLN A 174 22.84 16.53 -0.86
C GLN A 174 21.78 17.56 -1.31
N PRO A 175 21.80 18.79 -0.76
CA PRO A 175 20.78 19.77 -1.11
C PRO A 175 21.15 20.46 -2.42
N GLY A 176 20.14 20.81 -3.23
CA GLY A 176 20.36 21.54 -4.50
C GLY A 176 20.81 23.00 -4.31
N ALA A 177 20.58 23.57 -3.13
CA ALA A 177 21.00 24.90 -2.71
C ALA A 177 21.30 24.89 -1.21
N ALA A 178 22.05 25.88 -0.72
CA ALA A 178 22.36 25.97 0.71
C ALA A 178 21.08 26.00 1.57
N GLN A 179 21.04 25.18 2.63
CA GLN A 179 19.91 25.08 3.55
C GLN A 179 20.36 25.48 4.95
N THR A 180 19.57 26.28 5.65
CA THR A 180 19.89 26.72 7.02
C THR A 180 18.90 26.17 8.02
N LEU A 181 19.40 25.46 9.02
CA LEU A 181 18.67 25.09 10.23
C LEU A 181 19.29 25.81 11.41
N LEU A 182 18.47 26.20 12.39
CA LEU A 182 18.93 26.75 13.64
C LEU A 182 18.76 25.69 14.73
N PHE A 183 19.77 25.55 15.59
CA PHE A 183 19.80 24.55 16.64
C PHE A 183 20.08 25.18 17.99
N GLY A 184 19.42 24.67 19.03
CA GLY A 184 19.63 25.06 20.42
C GLY A 184 20.08 23.89 21.27
N LYS A 185 19.49 23.78 22.46
CA LYS A 185 19.82 22.72 23.42
C LYS A 185 19.51 21.32 22.87
N VAL A 186 20.45 20.41 23.11
CA VAL A 186 20.33 18.95 23.02
C VAL A 186 20.33 18.38 24.43
N ASP A 187 19.33 17.58 24.79
CA ASP A 187 19.35 16.78 26.01
C ASP A 187 18.80 15.37 25.77
N VAL A 188 18.88 14.53 26.79
CA VAL A 188 18.34 13.17 26.74
C VAL A 188 17.47 12.95 27.97
N VAL A 189 16.25 12.50 27.74
CA VAL A 189 15.30 12.15 28.78
C VAL A 189 15.12 10.64 28.85
N GLU A 190 14.73 10.14 30.02
CA GLU A 190 14.40 8.73 30.20
C GLU A 190 13.04 8.39 29.58
N GLY A 191 12.94 7.20 28.99
CA GLY A 191 11.69 6.67 28.44
C GLY A 191 11.33 7.20 27.05
N GLN A 192 10.17 6.75 26.58
CA GLN A 192 9.58 7.09 25.27
C GLN A 192 8.33 7.96 25.43
N GLY A 193 8.33 8.87 26.40
CA GLY A 193 7.18 9.73 26.70
C GLY A 193 6.73 10.57 25.50
N ASP A 194 7.67 11.13 24.74
CA ASP A 194 7.36 11.92 23.54
C ASP A 194 6.76 11.08 22.42
N LEU A 195 7.26 9.87 22.21
CA LEU A 195 6.69 8.93 21.26
C LEU A 195 5.27 8.55 21.67
N LYS A 196 5.04 8.23 22.94
CA LYS A 196 3.69 7.95 23.44
C LYS A 196 2.77 9.15 23.27
N ALA A 197 3.24 10.37 23.55
CA ALA A 197 2.47 11.61 23.36
C ALA A 197 2.10 11.84 21.89
N ALA A 198 2.99 11.52 20.94
CA ALA A 198 2.71 11.60 19.51
C ALA A 198 1.47 10.80 19.10
N TYR A 199 1.24 9.64 19.73
CA TYR A 199 0.10 8.77 19.46
C TYR A 199 -1.08 8.92 20.43
N THR A 200 -0.92 9.61 21.56
CA THR A 200 -1.99 9.74 22.57
C THR A 200 -3.16 10.57 22.05
N GLY A 201 -4.38 10.01 22.18
CA GLY A 201 -5.62 10.70 21.87
C GLY A 201 -5.70 11.22 20.43
N ILE A 202 -5.12 10.50 19.47
CA ILE A 202 -5.16 10.86 18.04
C ILE A 202 -6.48 10.47 17.36
N VAL A 203 -7.32 9.63 17.97
CA VAL A 203 -8.59 9.15 17.40
C VAL A 203 -9.78 9.59 18.26
N ASP A 204 -10.80 10.19 17.64
CA ASP A 204 -12.06 10.53 18.31
C ASP A 204 -13.09 9.40 18.29
N GLN A 205 -14.27 9.64 18.87
CA GLN A 205 -15.37 8.67 18.94
C GLN A 205 -15.97 8.27 17.58
N TYR A 206 -15.68 9.00 16.50
CA TYR A 206 -16.09 8.70 15.12
C TYR A 206 -14.94 8.06 14.31
N GLY A 207 -13.78 7.84 14.93
CA GLY A 207 -12.58 7.31 14.29
C GLY A 207 -11.77 8.33 13.51
N GLN A 208 -12.04 9.63 13.68
CA GLN A 208 -11.36 10.69 12.95
C GLN A 208 -10.11 11.16 13.70
N TYR A 209 -9.14 11.67 12.95
CA TYR A 209 -7.95 12.29 13.54
C TYR A 209 -8.30 13.53 14.36
N THR A 210 -7.87 13.59 15.61
CA THR A 210 -8.28 14.64 16.56
C THR A 210 -7.58 15.98 16.31
N ARG A 211 -6.34 15.97 15.83
CA ARG A 211 -5.50 17.18 15.72
C ARG A 211 -5.54 17.83 14.33
N GLY A 212 -6.36 17.31 13.42
CA GLY A 212 -6.61 17.89 12.10
C GLY A 212 -8.02 18.48 11.98
N THR A 213 -8.21 19.37 11.01
CA THR A 213 -9.53 19.92 10.65
C THR A 213 -9.66 19.91 9.14
N TRP A 214 -10.81 19.49 8.65
CA TRP A 214 -11.16 19.46 7.23
C TRP A 214 -12.67 19.67 7.06
N PRO A 215 -13.16 19.99 5.85
CA PRO A 215 -14.56 20.38 5.64
C PRO A 215 -15.60 19.33 6.09
N GLU A 216 -15.30 18.04 5.89
CA GLU A 216 -16.21 16.93 6.18
C GLU A 216 -16.14 16.43 7.64
N LYS A 217 -15.25 17.00 8.47
CA LYS A 217 -15.06 16.55 9.85
C LYS A 217 -16.30 16.83 10.70
N VAL A 218 -16.71 15.86 11.51
CA VAL A 218 -17.85 15.99 12.44
C VAL A 218 -17.42 15.93 13.90
N ASP A 219 -18.18 16.56 14.79
CA ASP A 219 -17.93 16.58 16.24
C ASP A 219 -19.09 16.01 17.07
N SER A 220 -20.24 15.77 16.45
CA SER A 220 -21.52 15.43 17.09
C SER A 220 -22.34 14.48 16.21
N ASP A 221 -23.20 13.67 16.84
CA ASP A 221 -24.13 12.79 16.14
C ASP A 221 -25.08 13.61 15.25
N GLU A 222 -25.46 14.82 15.69
CA GLU A 222 -26.25 15.75 14.89
C GLU A 222 -25.48 16.25 13.66
N ALA A 223 -24.18 16.58 13.80
CA ALA A 223 -23.35 16.94 12.65
C ALA A 223 -23.18 15.78 11.68
N LEU A 224 -22.95 14.56 12.19
CA LEU A 224 -22.87 13.33 11.39
C LEU A 224 -24.16 13.10 10.58
N LYS A 225 -25.33 13.14 11.24
CA LYS A 225 -26.63 13.01 10.58
C LYS A 225 -26.87 14.11 9.54
N ARG A 226 -26.55 15.37 9.87
CA ARG A 226 -26.66 16.49 8.92
C ARG A 226 -25.77 16.30 7.70
N GLY A 227 -24.51 15.89 7.89
CA GLY A 227 -23.57 15.64 6.79
C GLY A 227 -24.05 14.54 5.83
N VAL A 228 -24.53 13.42 6.38
CA VAL A 228 -25.11 12.33 5.58
C VAL A 228 -26.38 12.76 4.83
N ILE A 229 -27.23 13.59 5.45
CA ILE A 229 -28.44 14.11 4.80
C ILE A 229 -28.11 15.13 3.70
N ALA A 230 -27.17 16.04 3.95
CA ALA A 230 -26.77 17.08 3.02
C ALA A 230 -26.18 16.52 1.71
N THR A 231 -25.50 15.38 1.82
CA THR A 231 -24.82 14.69 0.71
C THR A 231 -25.68 13.58 0.09
N LYS A 232 -26.98 13.54 0.40
CA LYS A 232 -27.89 12.50 -0.12
C LYS A 232 -28.09 12.67 -1.61
N VAL A 233 -27.72 11.63 -2.36
CA VAL A 233 -27.96 11.55 -3.80
C VAL A 233 -29.39 11.08 -4.05
N ALA A 234 -30.10 11.74 -4.98
CA ALA A 234 -31.44 11.32 -5.37
C ALA A 234 -31.40 9.92 -6.02
N PRO A 235 -32.32 9.00 -5.68
CA PRO A 235 -32.37 7.70 -6.34
C PRO A 235 -32.61 7.87 -7.84
N THR A 236 -31.76 7.27 -8.66
CA THR A 236 -31.87 7.34 -10.13
C THR A 236 -32.91 6.36 -10.71
N GLY A 237 -33.70 5.67 -9.88
CA GLY A 237 -34.74 4.74 -10.36
C GLY A 237 -34.25 3.36 -10.83
N GLY A 238 -32.98 3.03 -10.62
CA GLY A 238 -32.35 1.78 -11.07
C GLY A 238 -31.72 1.91 -12.47
N ALA A 239 -30.90 0.92 -12.86
CA ALA A 239 -30.07 0.99 -14.07
C ALA A 239 -30.85 1.13 -15.40
N GLY A 240 -32.18 0.90 -15.40
CA GLY A 240 -33.06 1.14 -16.56
C GLY A 240 -33.69 2.55 -16.63
N ALA A 241 -33.34 3.48 -15.74
CA ALA A 241 -33.93 4.83 -15.68
C ALA A 241 -32.98 5.96 -16.11
N ALA A 242 -31.70 5.66 -16.37
CA ALA A 242 -30.79 6.61 -17.01
C ALA A 242 -31.03 6.62 -18.53
N ALA A 243 -31.37 7.78 -19.10
CA ALA A 243 -31.61 7.91 -20.53
C ALA A 243 -30.37 7.47 -21.34
N GLY A 244 -30.56 6.57 -22.30
CA GLY A 244 -29.48 6.07 -23.16
C GLY A 244 -28.75 4.83 -22.63
N LEU A 245 -29.21 4.22 -21.54
CA LEU A 245 -28.67 2.96 -21.00
C LEU A 245 -29.73 1.85 -20.97
N ASP A 246 -29.28 0.60 -21.15
CA ASP A 246 -30.07 -0.60 -20.92
C ASP A 246 -30.09 -0.97 -19.43
N LYS A 247 -30.87 -1.98 -19.05
CA LYS A 247 -31.03 -2.31 -17.62
C LYS A 247 -29.75 -2.78 -16.93
N TYR A 248 -28.70 -3.16 -17.66
CA TYR A 248 -27.40 -3.57 -17.12
C TYR A 248 -26.37 -2.43 -17.16
N GLY A 249 -26.77 -1.23 -17.63
CA GLY A 249 -25.89 -0.07 -17.79
C GLY A 249 -25.14 -0.04 -19.14
N GLY A 250 -25.59 -0.81 -20.13
CA GLY A 250 -25.05 -0.81 -21.49
C GLY A 250 -25.60 0.31 -22.36
N ARG A 251 -24.79 0.84 -23.27
CA ARG A 251 -25.09 1.99 -24.12
C ARG A 251 -26.08 1.67 -25.24
N THR A 252 -27.27 2.27 -25.18
CA THR A 252 -28.31 2.14 -26.22
C THR A 252 -28.19 3.19 -27.33
N ASP A 253 -27.29 4.17 -27.17
CA ASP A 253 -26.96 5.18 -28.18
C ASP A 253 -25.96 4.65 -29.24
N MET A 254 -25.41 3.46 -29.04
CA MET A 254 -24.50 2.78 -29.96
C MET A 254 -25.21 1.64 -30.72
N PRO A 255 -24.73 1.23 -31.92
CA PRO A 255 -25.31 0.10 -32.62
C PRO A 255 -25.27 -1.17 -31.75
N ALA A 256 -26.43 -1.77 -31.54
CA ALA A 256 -26.56 -2.98 -30.75
C ALA A 256 -25.80 -4.16 -31.39
N MET A 257 -25.26 -5.01 -30.53
CA MET A 257 -24.65 -6.30 -30.86
C MET A 257 -25.62 -7.43 -30.51
N GLN A 258 -25.24 -8.68 -30.77
CA GLN A 258 -26.08 -9.82 -30.44
C GLN A 258 -26.28 -9.97 -28.92
N ALA A 259 -27.54 -9.95 -28.46
CA ALA A 259 -27.91 -10.29 -27.10
C ALA A 259 -27.62 -11.78 -26.83
N SER A 260 -26.96 -12.08 -25.71
CA SER A 260 -26.61 -13.46 -25.33
C SER A 260 -27.25 -13.92 -24.03
N GLY A 261 -27.87 -13.01 -23.28
CA GLY A 261 -28.35 -13.27 -21.93
C GLY A 261 -27.26 -13.16 -20.85
N PHE A 262 -25.99 -12.99 -21.23
CA PHE A 262 -24.86 -12.84 -20.31
C PHE A 262 -23.89 -11.75 -20.77
N PHE A 263 -23.06 -11.26 -19.84
CA PHE A 263 -21.94 -10.39 -20.21
C PHE A 263 -20.93 -11.15 -21.06
N ARG A 264 -20.39 -10.49 -22.07
CA ARG A 264 -19.35 -11.05 -22.96
C ARG A 264 -18.41 -9.96 -23.46
N VAL A 265 -17.38 -10.33 -24.20
CA VAL A 265 -16.51 -9.38 -24.90
C VAL A 265 -16.75 -9.42 -26.40
N GLN A 266 -16.67 -8.27 -27.07
CA GLN A 266 -16.69 -8.19 -28.53
C GLN A 266 -16.04 -6.91 -29.02
N LYS A 267 -15.41 -6.99 -30.20
CA LYS A 267 -14.99 -5.81 -30.96
C LYS A 267 -16.12 -5.16 -31.74
N GLN A 268 -16.15 -3.83 -31.71
CA GLN A 268 -16.91 -3.02 -32.65
C GLN A 268 -15.94 -2.06 -33.35
N GLY A 269 -15.62 -2.36 -34.61
CA GLY A 269 -14.48 -1.74 -35.29
C GLY A 269 -13.15 -2.15 -34.65
N ALA A 270 -12.29 -1.18 -34.34
CA ALA A 270 -10.99 -1.41 -33.70
C ALA A 270 -11.06 -1.47 -32.16
N ARG A 271 -12.22 -1.18 -31.56
CA ARG A 271 -12.39 -1.06 -30.11
C ARG A 271 -12.97 -2.33 -29.51
N TRP A 272 -12.38 -2.80 -28.41
CA TRP A 272 -12.97 -3.80 -27.54
C TRP A 272 -14.02 -3.19 -26.62
N TRP A 273 -15.11 -3.93 -26.43
CA TRP A 273 -16.16 -3.63 -25.48
C TRP A 273 -16.47 -4.87 -24.64
N LEU A 274 -16.87 -4.64 -23.38
CA LEU A 274 -17.80 -5.57 -22.76
C LEU A 274 -19.16 -5.38 -23.40
N VAL A 275 -19.98 -6.41 -23.43
CA VAL A 275 -21.33 -6.38 -23.99
C VAL A 275 -22.28 -6.87 -22.93
N THR A 276 -23.33 -6.11 -22.67
CA THR A 276 -24.37 -6.49 -21.71
C THR A 276 -25.15 -7.73 -22.19
N PRO A 277 -25.89 -8.39 -21.30
CA PRO A 277 -26.83 -9.44 -21.68
C PRO A 277 -27.81 -9.08 -22.80
N GLU A 278 -28.21 -7.80 -22.90
CA GLU A 278 -29.12 -7.28 -23.93
C GLU A 278 -28.41 -6.87 -25.24
N GLY A 279 -27.08 -7.01 -25.31
CA GLY A 279 -26.31 -6.80 -26.54
C GLY A 279 -25.75 -5.39 -26.69
N HIS A 280 -25.71 -4.56 -25.65
CA HIS A 280 -25.22 -3.17 -25.74
C HIS A 280 -23.78 -3.03 -25.27
N ALA A 281 -23.05 -2.07 -25.84
CA ALA A 281 -21.67 -1.78 -25.46
C ALA A 281 -21.59 -1.33 -24.00
N PHE A 282 -20.63 -1.88 -23.26
CA PHE A 282 -20.46 -1.63 -21.83
C PHE A 282 -18.99 -1.31 -21.52
N PHE A 283 -18.77 -0.25 -20.74
CA PHE A 283 -17.49 0.05 -20.13
C PHE A 283 -17.66 -0.05 -18.62
N SER A 284 -16.96 -0.98 -17.98
CA SER A 284 -17.16 -1.28 -16.56
C SER A 284 -16.48 -0.22 -15.70
N LEU A 285 -17.28 0.70 -15.14
CA LEU A 285 -16.87 1.70 -14.17
C LEU A 285 -17.22 1.17 -12.78
N GLY A 286 -16.22 0.63 -12.09
CA GLY A 286 -16.41 -0.12 -10.86
C GLY A 286 -15.81 0.52 -9.61
N VAL A 287 -16.27 0.06 -8.46
CA VAL A 287 -15.70 0.37 -7.15
C VAL A 287 -15.44 -0.95 -6.42
N ASN A 288 -14.20 -1.16 -5.98
CA ASN A 288 -13.83 -2.32 -5.17
C ASN A 288 -14.12 -2.07 -3.69
N ALA A 289 -14.19 -3.17 -2.92
CA ALA A 289 -14.40 -3.15 -1.47
C ALA A 289 -15.63 -2.31 -1.07
N VAL A 290 -16.74 -2.51 -1.77
CA VAL A 290 -18.05 -1.96 -1.39
C VAL A 290 -18.61 -2.86 -0.29
N ASN A 291 -18.09 -2.68 0.92
CA ASN A 291 -18.52 -3.37 2.13
C ASN A 291 -18.49 -2.36 3.31
N HIS A 292 -19.06 -2.76 4.44
CA HIS A 292 -19.00 -1.97 5.67
C HIS A 292 -18.08 -2.57 6.74
N THR A 293 -17.35 -3.64 6.41
CA THR A 293 -16.51 -4.40 7.36
C THR A 293 -15.03 -3.99 7.31
N ASP A 294 -14.59 -3.27 6.29
CA ASP A 294 -13.21 -2.79 6.18
C ASP A 294 -12.88 -1.64 7.15
N GLY A 295 -13.86 -1.17 7.93
CA GLY A 295 -13.71 -0.20 9.01
C GLY A 295 -13.07 -0.75 10.29
N HIS A 296 -12.67 -2.03 10.32
CA HIS A 296 -12.06 -2.67 11.49
C HIS A 296 -10.63 -2.18 11.75
N THR A 297 -10.34 -1.81 13.00
CA THR A 297 -8.98 -1.51 13.49
C THR A 297 -8.70 -2.19 14.84
N TYR A 298 -7.49 -2.70 15.06
CA TYR A 298 -7.11 -3.28 16.36
C TYR A 298 -7.06 -2.21 17.47
N VAL A 299 -7.58 -2.50 18.66
CA VAL A 299 -7.59 -1.55 19.78
C VAL A 299 -6.80 -2.04 20.99
N GLN A 300 -6.63 -3.36 21.12
CA GLN A 300 -5.90 -3.96 22.23
C GLN A 300 -4.44 -3.49 22.26
N GLY A 301 -4.01 -2.93 23.38
CA GLY A 301 -2.65 -2.36 23.53
C GLY A 301 -2.49 -0.97 22.92
N ARG A 302 -3.53 -0.44 22.25
CA ARG A 302 -3.55 0.87 21.61
C ARG A 302 -4.61 1.80 22.21
N GLU A 303 -5.21 1.44 23.35
CA GLU A 303 -6.35 2.18 23.93
C GLU A 303 -6.02 3.66 24.20
N PHE A 304 -4.76 3.98 24.52
CA PHE A 304 -4.29 5.35 24.75
C PHE A 304 -4.35 6.24 23.49
N MET A 305 -4.51 5.66 22.29
CA MET A 305 -4.64 6.43 21.05
C MET A 305 -6.01 7.07 20.88
N PHE A 306 -7.01 6.67 21.69
CA PHE A 306 -8.39 7.08 21.56
C PHE A 306 -8.75 8.07 22.68
N THR A 307 -9.45 9.17 22.36
CA THR A 307 -9.86 10.17 23.37
C THR A 307 -10.95 9.69 24.31
N GLY A 308 -11.69 8.65 23.91
CA GLY A 308 -12.57 7.87 24.76
C GLY A 308 -12.15 6.40 24.76
N GLN A 309 -12.67 5.60 25.69
CA GLN A 309 -12.42 4.16 25.66
C GLN A 309 -13.13 3.56 24.43
N PRO A 310 -12.40 2.87 23.52
CA PRO A 310 -13.03 2.07 22.49
C PRO A 310 -14.01 1.09 23.16
N PRO A 311 -15.17 0.80 22.55
CA PRO A 311 -16.14 -0.10 23.15
C PRO A 311 -15.47 -1.44 23.54
N ALA A 312 -15.74 -1.92 24.75
CA ALA A 312 -15.21 -3.21 25.22
C ALA A 312 -16.12 -4.38 24.82
N THR A 313 -17.41 -4.10 24.64
CA THR A 313 -18.47 -5.04 24.25
C THR A 313 -19.44 -4.34 23.30
N GLY A 314 -20.23 -5.10 22.56
CA GLY A 314 -21.23 -4.58 21.63
C GLY A 314 -21.14 -5.21 20.24
N PRO A 315 -22.04 -4.83 19.31
CA PRO A 315 -22.12 -5.43 17.99
C PRO A 315 -20.96 -5.05 17.05
N PHE A 316 -20.22 -3.97 17.36
CA PHE A 316 -19.16 -3.41 16.50
C PHE A 316 -17.76 -3.70 17.03
N VAL A 317 -17.60 -4.71 17.87
CA VAL A 317 -16.31 -5.11 18.41
C VAL A 317 -16.15 -6.61 18.33
N GLY A 318 -14.90 -7.06 18.17
CA GLY A 318 -14.61 -8.49 18.12
C GLY A 318 -13.14 -8.76 18.36
N THR A 319 -12.71 -9.99 18.02
CA THR A 319 -11.31 -10.39 18.04
C THR A 319 -10.90 -10.91 16.68
N GLY A 320 -9.62 -10.77 16.34
CA GLY A 320 -9.09 -11.25 15.07
C GLY A 320 -7.58 -11.53 15.19
N ASP A 321 -7.05 -12.23 14.19
CA ASP A 321 -5.64 -12.57 14.10
C ASP A 321 -5.21 -12.56 12.63
N SER A 322 -4.39 -11.58 12.26
CA SER A 322 -3.84 -11.41 10.92
C SER A 322 -2.38 -11.87 10.82
N ARG A 323 -1.81 -12.41 11.91
CA ARG A 323 -0.41 -12.87 11.93
C ARG A 323 -0.19 -13.90 10.84
N SER A 324 0.87 -13.67 10.06
CA SER A 324 1.33 -14.57 9.01
C SER A 324 2.78 -14.26 8.68
N ASP A 325 3.43 -15.16 7.94
CA ASP A 325 4.78 -14.96 7.42
C ASP A 325 4.81 -14.09 6.14
N ASN A 326 3.66 -13.49 5.79
CA ASN A 326 3.51 -12.65 4.61
C ASN A 326 4.25 -11.32 4.78
N GLY A 327 4.73 -10.76 3.66
CA GLY A 327 5.39 -9.45 3.67
C GLY A 327 4.51 -8.32 4.20
N SER A 328 3.19 -8.40 4.00
CA SER A 328 2.21 -7.43 4.52
C SER A 328 2.14 -7.35 6.04
N GLN A 329 2.65 -8.37 6.75
CA GLN A 329 2.72 -8.41 8.21
C GLN A 329 4.10 -8.13 8.78
N ARG A 330 5.10 -7.90 7.91
CA ARG A 330 6.44 -7.53 8.35
C ARG A 330 6.40 -6.31 9.27
N ASP A 331 7.05 -6.46 10.40
CA ASP A 331 7.20 -5.47 11.47
C ASP A 331 5.87 -4.95 12.05
N ASN A 332 4.74 -5.60 11.75
CA ASN A 332 3.44 -5.21 12.27
C ASN A 332 3.30 -5.66 13.73
N GLY A 333 3.47 -4.71 14.66
CA GLY A 333 3.39 -4.99 16.10
C GLY A 333 1.96 -5.17 16.62
N MET A 334 0.93 -4.84 15.82
CA MET A 334 -0.47 -4.79 16.24
C MET A 334 -1.36 -5.44 15.19
N ASN A 335 -1.23 -6.75 15.05
CA ASN A 335 -1.89 -7.57 14.02
C ASN A 335 -2.82 -8.67 14.58
N HIS A 336 -3.19 -8.59 15.85
CA HIS A 336 -4.12 -9.52 16.47
C HIS A 336 -4.71 -8.92 17.75
N GLY A 337 -5.80 -9.52 18.24
CA GLY A 337 -6.48 -9.12 19.47
C GLY A 337 -7.81 -8.43 19.20
N ARG A 338 -8.27 -7.62 20.16
CA ARG A 338 -9.55 -6.91 20.05
C ARG A 338 -9.50 -5.88 18.94
N TRP A 339 -10.57 -5.79 18.16
CA TRP A 339 -10.79 -4.75 17.14
C TRP A 339 -12.11 -4.00 17.37
N TRP A 340 -12.19 -2.79 16.82
CA TRP A 340 -13.39 -1.96 16.74
C TRP A 340 -13.72 -1.68 15.27
N ASP A 341 -14.98 -1.93 14.87
CA ASP A 341 -15.53 -1.51 13.57
C ASP A 341 -16.05 -0.07 13.67
N VAL A 342 -15.22 0.84 13.20
CA VAL A 342 -15.50 2.28 13.27
C VAL A 342 -16.61 2.65 12.29
N TYR A 343 -16.57 2.11 11.08
CA TYR A 343 -17.49 2.50 10.01
C TYR A 343 -18.90 2.00 10.29
N SER A 344 -19.07 0.72 10.63
CA SER A 344 -20.39 0.18 11.01
C SER A 344 -20.97 0.88 12.24
N ASN A 345 -20.13 1.28 13.20
CA ASN A 345 -20.61 2.05 14.35
C ASN A 345 -21.12 3.45 13.93
N ASN A 346 -20.47 4.11 12.96
CA ASN A 346 -20.96 5.35 12.37
C ASN A 346 -22.24 5.15 11.54
N LEU A 347 -22.37 4.02 10.83
CA LEU A 347 -23.61 3.66 10.15
C LEU A 347 -24.77 3.53 11.15
N ALA A 348 -24.55 2.84 12.28
CA ALA A 348 -25.56 2.67 13.31
C ALA A 348 -26.05 4.00 13.91
N ARG A 349 -25.16 4.99 14.08
CA ARG A 349 -25.53 6.35 14.50
C ARG A 349 -26.48 7.07 13.54
N THR A 350 -26.43 6.75 12.25
CA THR A 350 -27.22 7.43 11.20
C THR A 350 -28.42 6.65 10.69
N LEU A 351 -28.36 5.32 10.75
CA LEU A 351 -29.37 4.40 10.19
C LEU A 351 -30.05 3.51 11.24
N GLY A 352 -29.58 3.51 12.50
CA GLY A 352 -29.98 2.54 13.51
C GLY A 352 -29.20 1.23 13.41
N ASN A 353 -29.39 0.32 14.37
CA ASN A 353 -28.57 -0.89 14.50
C ASN A 353 -28.77 -1.91 13.37
N ASP A 354 -29.95 -1.96 12.74
CA ASP A 354 -30.26 -2.85 11.62
C ASP A 354 -30.00 -2.14 10.28
N PHE A 355 -28.82 -1.54 10.13
CA PHE A 355 -28.53 -0.63 9.02
C PHE A 355 -28.30 -1.33 7.67
N ASP A 356 -28.00 -2.63 7.64
CA ASP A 356 -27.49 -3.33 6.44
C ASP A 356 -28.28 -3.04 5.17
N ALA A 357 -29.60 -3.18 5.22
CA ALA A 357 -30.46 -2.92 4.06
C ALA A 357 -30.50 -1.43 3.68
N GLY A 358 -30.52 -0.55 4.69
CA GLY A 358 -30.49 0.90 4.49
C GLY A 358 -29.17 1.39 3.89
N TRP A 359 -28.05 0.83 4.35
CA TRP A 359 -26.71 1.10 3.86
C TRP A 359 -26.52 0.56 2.44
N ARG A 360 -26.92 -0.70 2.15
CA ARG A 360 -26.86 -1.25 0.78
C ARG A 360 -27.65 -0.40 -0.19
N LYS A 361 -28.89 -0.05 0.17
CA LYS A 361 -29.73 0.82 -0.66
C LYS A 361 -29.07 2.19 -0.90
N ARG A 362 -28.59 2.85 0.16
CA ARG A 362 -27.91 4.16 0.09
C ARG A 362 -26.67 4.08 -0.81
N THR A 363 -25.88 3.03 -0.66
CA THR A 363 -24.64 2.82 -1.41
C THR A 363 -24.92 2.61 -2.89
N LEU A 364 -25.91 1.78 -3.25
CA LEU A 364 -26.33 1.63 -4.66
C LEU A 364 -26.89 2.95 -5.23
N ASP A 365 -27.68 3.70 -4.46
CA ASP A 365 -28.19 5.01 -4.88
C ASP A 365 -27.04 5.99 -5.17
N ARG A 366 -26.01 6.02 -4.31
CA ARG A 366 -24.80 6.84 -4.51
C ARG A 366 -24.02 6.41 -5.73
N LEU A 367 -23.65 5.13 -5.83
CA LEU A 367 -22.83 4.63 -6.93
C LEU A 367 -23.50 4.88 -8.29
N GLN A 368 -24.80 4.61 -8.40
CA GLN A 368 -25.55 4.89 -9.63
C GLN A 368 -25.69 6.39 -9.90
N GLY A 369 -25.90 7.21 -8.88
CA GLY A 369 -25.94 8.67 -9.03
C GLY A 369 -24.57 9.29 -9.36
N TRP A 370 -23.47 8.59 -9.07
CA TRP A 370 -22.11 8.92 -9.53
C TRP A 370 -21.73 8.19 -10.81
N HIS A 371 -22.71 7.60 -11.51
CA HIS A 371 -22.54 6.88 -12.77
C HIS A 371 -21.54 5.71 -12.74
N PHE A 372 -21.23 5.16 -11.57
CA PHE A 372 -20.64 3.83 -11.47
C PHE A 372 -21.71 2.80 -11.86
N ASN A 373 -21.29 1.76 -12.58
CA ASN A 373 -22.19 0.74 -13.12
C ASN A 373 -21.80 -0.69 -12.71
N THR A 374 -20.69 -0.85 -11.99
CA THR A 374 -20.19 -2.15 -11.56
C THR A 374 -19.80 -2.15 -10.08
N LEU A 375 -20.20 -3.19 -9.35
CA LEU A 375 -19.63 -3.54 -8.05
C LEU A 375 -18.35 -4.37 -8.30
N GLY A 376 -17.21 -3.77 -7.98
CA GLY A 376 -15.89 -4.37 -8.14
C GLY A 376 -15.63 -5.46 -7.12
N ASN A 377 -14.39 -5.93 -7.09
CA ASN A 377 -13.98 -7.05 -6.25
C ASN A 377 -14.13 -6.70 -4.76
N TRP A 378 -14.27 -7.72 -3.90
CA TRP A 378 -14.43 -7.58 -2.44
C TRP A 378 -15.67 -6.80 -1.96
N SER A 379 -16.66 -6.60 -2.85
CA SER A 379 -17.96 -6.06 -2.46
C SER A 379 -18.78 -7.09 -1.68
N ASP A 380 -19.65 -6.62 -0.79
CA ASP A 380 -20.55 -7.48 -0.02
C ASP A 380 -21.41 -8.37 -0.95
N PRO A 381 -21.34 -9.72 -0.84
CA PRO A 381 -22.12 -10.63 -1.67
C PRO A 381 -23.63 -10.39 -1.63
N ALA A 382 -24.17 -9.77 -0.56
CA ALA A 382 -25.58 -9.44 -0.45
C ALA A 382 -26.09 -8.52 -1.58
N PHE A 383 -25.22 -7.69 -2.17
CA PHE A 383 -25.58 -6.84 -3.30
C PHE A 383 -26.01 -7.61 -4.55
N ALA A 384 -25.58 -8.87 -4.71
CA ALA A 384 -25.98 -9.70 -5.85
C ALA A 384 -27.51 -9.94 -5.89
N THR A 385 -28.20 -9.77 -4.76
CA THR A 385 -29.67 -9.92 -4.67
C THR A 385 -30.47 -8.70 -5.11
N ASP A 386 -29.86 -7.50 -5.14
CA ASP A 386 -30.54 -6.25 -5.47
C ASP A 386 -30.88 -6.12 -6.96
N LYS A 387 -30.17 -6.85 -7.85
CA LYS A 387 -30.36 -6.83 -9.32
C LYS A 387 -30.42 -5.40 -9.89
N ARG A 388 -29.47 -4.56 -9.46
CA ARG A 388 -29.40 -3.13 -9.81
C ARG A 388 -28.11 -2.72 -10.53
N MET A 389 -27.01 -3.43 -10.31
CA MET A 389 -25.70 -3.14 -10.87
C MET A 389 -25.00 -4.45 -11.23
N ALA A 390 -24.17 -4.43 -12.28
CA ALA A 390 -23.30 -5.55 -12.57
C ALA A 390 -22.35 -5.77 -11.40
N TYR A 391 -21.92 -7.01 -11.15
CA TYR A 391 -20.99 -7.30 -10.06
C TYR A 391 -19.93 -8.33 -10.45
N THR A 392 -18.86 -8.42 -9.67
CA THR A 392 -17.78 -9.40 -9.86
C THR A 392 -17.65 -10.29 -8.63
N VAL A 393 -17.09 -11.48 -8.80
CA VAL A 393 -16.90 -12.44 -7.70
C VAL A 393 -15.43 -12.92 -7.67
N PRO A 394 -14.74 -12.85 -6.52
CA PRO A 394 -13.42 -13.44 -6.38
C PRO A 394 -13.47 -14.96 -6.22
N ILE A 395 -12.53 -15.64 -6.85
CA ILE A 395 -12.15 -17.03 -6.61
C ILE A 395 -10.83 -17.00 -5.85
N LEU A 396 -10.85 -17.23 -4.54
CA LEU A 396 -9.64 -17.29 -3.72
C LEU A 396 -9.17 -18.73 -3.59
N ILE A 397 -8.05 -19.07 -4.23
CA ILE A 397 -7.51 -20.43 -4.26
C ILE A 397 -6.59 -20.63 -3.06
N ARG A 398 -7.12 -21.30 -2.03
CA ARG A 398 -6.39 -21.62 -0.80
C ARG A 398 -6.36 -23.12 -0.58
N GLY A 399 -5.26 -23.62 -0.02
CA GLY A 399 -5.12 -25.04 0.29
C GLY A 399 -3.69 -25.39 0.71
N ASP A 400 -3.49 -26.65 1.05
CA ASP A 400 -2.18 -27.24 1.30
C ASP A 400 -1.60 -27.78 -0.02
N PHE A 401 -0.94 -26.90 -0.77
CA PHE A 401 -0.19 -27.19 -1.98
C PHE A 401 1.20 -26.54 -1.89
N ASN A 402 2.15 -27.03 -2.69
CA ASN A 402 3.49 -26.45 -2.73
C ASN A 402 3.44 -24.97 -3.15
N THR A 403 4.39 -24.17 -2.67
CA THR A 403 4.50 -22.74 -3.04
C THR A 403 5.94 -22.34 -3.32
N VAL A 404 6.12 -21.41 -4.27
CA VAL A 404 7.42 -20.87 -4.68
C VAL A 404 7.57 -19.45 -4.11
N GLY A 405 8.71 -19.19 -3.47
CA GLY A 405 9.02 -17.85 -2.94
C GLY A 405 9.76 -17.03 -3.98
N THR A 406 9.40 -15.75 -4.09
CA THR A 406 10.00 -14.83 -5.08
C THR A 406 10.82 -13.72 -4.44
N GLY A 407 10.89 -13.68 -3.11
CA GLY A 407 11.50 -12.56 -2.38
C GLY A 407 10.62 -11.30 -2.35
N TYR A 408 9.47 -11.31 -3.04
CA TYR A 408 8.41 -10.32 -2.92
C TYR A 408 7.07 -11.00 -2.59
N ASP A 409 7.08 -11.82 -1.54
CA ASP A 409 5.91 -12.59 -1.10
C ASP A 409 4.98 -11.74 -0.21
N TYR A 410 4.53 -10.57 -0.70
CA TYR A 410 3.77 -9.59 0.10
C TYR A 410 2.44 -10.15 0.61
N TRP A 411 1.64 -10.75 -0.27
CA TRP A 411 0.39 -11.44 0.08
C TRP A 411 0.55 -12.95 0.33
N GLY A 412 1.81 -13.41 0.28
CA GLY A 412 2.17 -14.82 0.38
C GLY A 412 2.98 -15.29 -0.82
N ARG A 413 3.47 -16.53 -0.70
CA ARG A 413 4.26 -17.19 -1.73
C ARG A 413 3.39 -17.61 -2.92
N MET A 414 3.98 -17.72 -4.10
CA MET A 414 3.28 -18.11 -5.32
C MET A 414 2.78 -19.57 -5.24
N PRO A 415 1.49 -19.87 -5.52
CA PRO A 415 1.00 -21.24 -5.68
C PRO A 415 1.77 -22.00 -6.75
N ASP A 416 2.16 -23.25 -6.49
CA ASP A 416 2.76 -24.15 -7.49
C ASP A 416 1.67 -24.81 -8.34
N PRO A 417 1.48 -24.41 -9.61
CA PRO A 417 0.38 -24.90 -10.43
C PRO A 417 0.62 -26.31 -10.98
N PHE A 418 1.81 -26.88 -10.76
CA PHE A 418 2.14 -28.25 -11.15
C PHE A 418 1.84 -29.24 -10.03
N ASP A 419 1.57 -28.77 -8.81
CA ASP A 419 1.09 -29.61 -7.71
C ASP A 419 -0.38 -30.02 -7.97
N PRO A 420 -0.71 -31.32 -8.05
CA PRO A 420 -2.10 -31.76 -8.22
C PRO A 420 -3.04 -31.25 -7.12
N ARG A 421 -2.52 -30.93 -5.93
CA ARG A 421 -3.28 -30.35 -4.82
C ARG A 421 -3.74 -28.92 -5.14
N PHE A 422 -2.98 -28.15 -5.93
CA PHE A 422 -3.41 -26.85 -6.42
C PHE A 422 -4.65 -26.99 -7.34
N ALA A 423 -4.63 -27.92 -8.29
CA ALA A 423 -5.78 -28.15 -9.17
C ALA A 423 -7.05 -28.54 -8.39
N LYS A 424 -6.90 -29.36 -7.34
CA LYS A 424 -8.01 -29.69 -6.43
C LYS A 424 -8.51 -28.47 -5.66
N ALA A 425 -7.60 -27.63 -5.14
CA ALA A 425 -7.97 -26.41 -4.44
C ALA A 425 -8.70 -25.42 -5.38
N ALA A 426 -8.24 -25.28 -6.64
CA ALA A 426 -8.89 -24.46 -7.64
C ALA A 426 -10.31 -24.96 -7.93
N GLN A 427 -10.51 -26.28 -8.07
CA GLN A 427 -11.84 -26.88 -8.25
C GLN A 427 -12.77 -26.56 -7.08
N GLN A 428 -12.28 -26.63 -5.84
CA GLN A 428 -13.07 -26.33 -4.65
C GLN A 428 -13.43 -24.84 -4.56
N ALA A 429 -12.47 -23.96 -4.81
CA ALA A 429 -12.68 -22.51 -4.80
C ALA A 429 -13.70 -22.09 -5.88
N ILE A 430 -13.58 -22.63 -7.09
CA ILE A 430 -14.50 -22.37 -8.20
C ILE A 430 -15.89 -22.89 -7.87
N ALA A 431 -16.02 -24.13 -7.39
CA ALA A 431 -17.32 -24.69 -7.02
C ALA A 431 -18.03 -23.87 -5.94
N SER A 432 -17.27 -23.27 -5.01
CA SER A 432 -17.81 -22.36 -4.01
C SER A 432 -18.26 -21.03 -4.62
N ALA A 433 -17.43 -20.42 -5.47
CA ALA A 433 -17.70 -19.12 -6.09
C ALA A 433 -18.89 -19.13 -7.06
N THR A 434 -19.08 -20.24 -7.79
CA THR A 434 -20.16 -20.37 -8.80
C THR A 434 -21.49 -20.84 -8.20
N LYS A 435 -21.50 -21.35 -6.96
CA LYS A 435 -22.66 -22.03 -6.34
C LYS A 435 -23.99 -21.27 -6.45
N SER A 436 -23.98 -19.95 -6.32
CA SER A 436 -25.17 -19.10 -6.32
C SER A 436 -25.24 -18.08 -7.46
N SER A 437 -24.25 -18.07 -8.35
CA SER A 437 -24.07 -17.00 -9.35
C SER A 437 -24.00 -17.50 -10.80
N ALA A 438 -23.87 -18.81 -11.03
CA ALA A 438 -23.57 -19.37 -12.35
C ALA A 438 -24.59 -19.06 -13.47
N ASN A 439 -25.82 -18.69 -13.13
CA ASN A 439 -26.88 -18.34 -14.08
C ASN A 439 -27.39 -16.90 -13.89
N ASP A 440 -26.69 -16.08 -13.12
CA ASP A 440 -27.14 -14.72 -12.81
C ASP A 440 -26.67 -13.74 -13.88
N PRO A 441 -27.54 -13.18 -14.74
CA PRO A 441 -27.12 -12.32 -15.84
C PRO A 441 -26.50 -10.98 -15.38
N TRP A 442 -26.57 -10.66 -14.07
CA TRP A 442 -25.92 -9.49 -13.48
C TRP A 442 -24.46 -9.74 -13.11
N LEU A 443 -24.02 -10.99 -13.04
CA LEU A 443 -22.62 -11.30 -12.83
C LEU A 443 -21.83 -10.93 -14.09
N LEU A 444 -20.86 -10.03 -13.94
CA LEU A 444 -19.93 -9.68 -15.00
C LEU A 444 -18.93 -10.82 -15.25
N GLY A 445 -18.40 -11.39 -14.17
CA GLY A 445 -17.44 -12.49 -14.22
C GLY A 445 -16.64 -12.68 -12.94
N TYR A 446 -15.65 -13.55 -13.02
CA TYR A 446 -14.85 -13.98 -11.89
C TYR A 446 -13.39 -13.52 -12.00
N PHE A 447 -12.84 -12.99 -10.91
CA PHE A 447 -11.39 -12.80 -10.75
C PHE A 447 -10.79 -14.00 -10.02
N ALA A 448 -9.63 -14.49 -10.43
CA ALA A 448 -8.91 -15.55 -9.74
C ALA A 448 -7.75 -14.98 -8.92
N ASP A 449 -7.79 -15.18 -7.61
CA ASP A 449 -6.86 -14.59 -6.65
C ASP A 449 -6.74 -13.06 -6.79
N ASN A 450 -5.66 -12.49 -6.25
CA ASN A 450 -5.33 -11.08 -6.32
C ASN A 450 -3.83 -10.89 -6.08
N GLU A 451 -3.15 -10.11 -6.92
CA GLU A 451 -1.77 -9.65 -6.70
C GLU A 451 -0.77 -10.74 -6.27
N LEU A 452 -0.87 -11.92 -6.89
CA LEU A 452 0.12 -12.97 -6.68
C LEU A 452 1.52 -12.49 -7.04
N ALA A 453 2.52 -13.01 -6.34
CA ALA A 453 3.91 -12.59 -6.44
C ALA A 453 4.60 -13.13 -7.71
N TRP A 454 4.16 -12.70 -8.90
CA TRP A 454 4.68 -13.19 -10.18
C TRP A 454 6.13 -12.76 -10.49
N ALA A 455 6.64 -11.76 -9.78
CA ALA A 455 8.01 -11.28 -9.85
C ALA A 455 8.52 -10.88 -8.46
N GLY A 456 9.85 -10.80 -8.31
CA GLY A 456 10.54 -10.33 -7.12
C GLY A 456 10.93 -8.85 -7.19
N GLN A 457 11.72 -8.38 -6.21
CA GLN A 457 12.24 -7.01 -6.17
C GLN A 457 13.53 -6.83 -6.98
N GLY A 458 13.79 -5.59 -7.40
CA GLY A 458 15.06 -5.18 -8.01
C GLY A 458 15.27 -5.66 -9.46
N PRO A 459 16.46 -5.40 -10.03
CA PRO A 459 16.72 -5.66 -11.45
C PRO A 459 16.57 -7.13 -11.89
N GLN A 460 16.84 -8.07 -10.98
CA GLN A 460 16.70 -9.52 -11.23
C GLN A 460 15.31 -10.07 -10.85
N GLY A 461 14.40 -9.21 -10.36
CA GLY A 461 13.08 -9.59 -9.88
C GLY A 461 12.23 -10.32 -10.92
N ARG A 462 12.40 -10.03 -12.21
CA ARG A 462 11.74 -10.75 -13.32
C ARG A 462 11.94 -12.26 -13.25
N TRP A 463 13.10 -12.71 -12.78
CA TRP A 463 13.49 -14.13 -12.79
C TRP A 463 13.13 -14.87 -11.50
N ALA A 464 12.51 -14.20 -10.54
CA ALA A 464 12.33 -14.71 -9.19
C ALA A 464 11.53 -16.02 -9.11
N LEU A 465 10.53 -16.24 -9.97
CA LEU A 465 9.82 -17.52 -10.01
C LEU A 465 10.68 -18.66 -10.55
N ALA A 466 11.53 -18.39 -11.54
CA ALA A 466 12.45 -19.38 -12.10
C ALA A 466 13.53 -19.75 -11.07
N THR A 467 14.20 -18.75 -10.49
CA THR A 467 15.24 -18.96 -9.47
C THR A 467 14.65 -19.55 -8.19
N GLY A 468 13.49 -19.08 -7.76
CA GLY A 468 12.75 -19.61 -6.61
C GLY A 468 12.38 -21.08 -6.79
N SER A 469 11.92 -21.48 -7.98
CA SER A 469 11.61 -22.88 -8.31
C SER A 469 12.86 -23.75 -8.32
N LEU A 470 13.94 -23.28 -8.95
CA LEU A 470 15.24 -23.98 -8.99
C LEU A 470 15.86 -24.16 -7.60
N ALA A 471 15.67 -23.19 -6.70
CA ALA A 471 16.19 -23.28 -5.33
C ALA A 471 15.47 -24.33 -4.47
N GLN A 472 14.27 -24.80 -4.85
CA GLN A 472 13.55 -25.82 -4.07
C GLN A 472 14.24 -27.19 -4.14
N GLY A 473 13.82 -28.11 -3.27
CA GLY A 473 14.30 -29.50 -3.28
C GLY A 473 13.70 -30.32 -4.43
N PRO A 474 14.20 -31.54 -4.66
CA PRO A 474 13.77 -32.41 -5.76
C PRO A 474 12.30 -32.85 -5.67
N GLN A 475 11.64 -32.69 -4.51
CA GLN A 475 10.22 -32.99 -4.35
C GLN A 475 9.29 -31.87 -4.86
N SER A 476 9.82 -30.69 -5.22
CA SER A 476 9.01 -29.58 -5.73
C SER A 476 8.44 -29.88 -7.13
N PRO A 477 7.11 -29.83 -7.31
CA PRO A 477 6.49 -29.98 -8.63
C PRO A 477 6.96 -28.94 -9.64
N ALA A 478 7.05 -27.65 -9.26
CA ALA A 478 7.56 -26.58 -10.12
C ALA A 478 9.01 -26.84 -10.54
N LYS A 479 9.86 -27.32 -9.63
CA LYS A 479 11.24 -27.69 -9.96
C LYS A 479 11.29 -28.85 -10.95
N GLN A 480 10.47 -29.87 -10.74
CA GLN A 480 10.41 -31.02 -11.65
C GLN A 480 9.88 -30.62 -13.03
N ALA A 481 8.89 -29.73 -13.10
CA ALA A 481 8.40 -29.17 -14.37
C ALA A 481 9.51 -28.39 -15.10
N PHE A 482 10.31 -27.61 -14.37
CA PHE A 482 11.43 -26.90 -14.97
C PHE A 482 12.51 -27.86 -15.48
N LEU A 483 12.92 -28.84 -14.67
CA LEU A 483 13.88 -29.86 -15.11
C LEU A 483 13.39 -30.64 -16.33
N ALA A 484 12.10 -30.94 -16.40
CA ALA A 484 11.50 -31.60 -17.58
C ALA A 484 11.59 -30.72 -18.82
N TYR A 485 11.33 -29.42 -18.70
CA TYR A 485 11.55 -28.45 -19.78
C TYR A 485 13.02 -28.43 -20.21
N LEU A 486 13.96 -28.29 -19.28
CA LEU A 486 15.40 -28.21 -19.58
C LEU A 486 15.92 -29.48 -20.27
N LYS A 487 15.54 -30.67 -19.78
CA LYS A 487 15.86 -31.96 -20.41
C LYS A 487 15.33 -32.06 -21.83
N LYS A 488 14.11 -31.57 -22.06
CA LYS A 488 13.50 -31.56 -23.40
C LYS A 488 14.21 -30.59 -24.35
N THR A 489 14.61 -29.42 -23.87
CA THR A 489 15.22 -28.37 -24.68
C THR A 489 16.68 -28.66 -25.02
N HIS A 490 17.46 -29.13 -24.05
CA HIS A 490 18.92 -29.28 -24.17
C HIS A 490 19.36 -30.73 -24.40
N GLY A 491 18.49 -31.71 -24.15
CA GLY A 491 18.85 -33.12 -24.24
C GLY A 491 19.60 -33.60 -23.00
N ASP A 492 20.89 -33.89 -23.14
CA ASP A 492 21.73 -34.37 -22.03
C ASP A 492 22.26 -33.22 -21.14
N VAL A 493 22.74 -33.60 -19.95
CA VAL A 493 23.22 -32.64 -18.95
C VAL A 493 24.50 -31.92 -19.37
N ALA A 494 25.34 -32.53 -20.23
CA ALA A 494 26.58 -31.91 -20.68
C ALA A 494 26.30 -30.76 -21.67
N ALA A 495 25.34 -30.96 -22.58
CA ALA A 495 24.85 -29.92 -23.47
C ALA A 495 24.23 -28.75 -22.69
N PHE A 496 23.38 -29.07 -21.70
CA PHE A 496 22.79 -28.07 -20.79
C PHE A 496 23.84 -27.29 -20.00
N ALA A 497 24.77 -28.00 -19.33
CA ALA A 497 25.81 -27.38 -18.51
C ALA A 497 26.69 -26.43 -19.34
N LYS A 498 27.01 -26.84 -20.58
CA LYS A 498 27.71 -25.99 -21.56
C LYS A 498 26.89 -24.76 -21.94
N ALA A 499 25.60 -24.91 -22.24
CA ALA A 499 24.73 -23.80 -22.63
C ALA A 499 24.58 -22.75 -21.50
N TRP A 500 24.50 -23.21 -20.25
CA TRP A 500 24.38 -22.34 -19.08
C TRP A 500 25.71 -21.83 -18.54
N GLY A 501 26.84 -22.35 -19.01
CA GLY A 501 28.16 -22.01 -18.50
C GLY A 501 28.35 -22.42 -17.03
N ILE A 502 27.80 -23.57 -16.64
CA ILE A 502 27.89 -24.12 -15.28
C ILE A 502 28.65 -25.45 -15.28
N ASN A 503 29.12 -25.85 -14.10
CA ASN A 503 29.67 -27.18 -13.90
C ASN A 503 28.59 -28.12 -13.32
N ALA A 504 28.05 -29.00 -14.15
CA ALA A 504 27.11 -30.03 -13.73
C ALA A 504 27.35 -31.31 -14.53
N SER A 505 27.39 -32.44 -13.83
CA SER A 505 27.71 -33.75 -14.42
C SER A 505 26.50 -34.68 -14.47
N ARG A 506 25.47 -34.37 -13.68
CA ARG A 506 24.22 -35.14 -13.58
C ARG A 506 23.05 -34.20 -13.30
N TRP A 507 21.87 -34.55 -13.78
CA TRP A 507 20.65 -33.76 -13.53
C TRP A 507 20.32 -33.62 -12.04
N ASP A 508 20.78 -34.54 -11.20
CA ASP A 508 20.61 -34.46 -9.74
C ASP A 508 21.35 -33.27 -9.12
N ASP A 509 22.45 -32.80 -9.74
CA ASP A 509 23.18 -31.60 -9.30
C ASP A 509 22.26 -30.36 -9.37
N ILE A 510 21.39 -30.34 -10.38
CA ILE A 510 20.42 -29.26 -10.61
C ILE A 510 19.17 -29.49 -9.75
N ALA A 511 18.78 -30.76 -9.58
CA ALA A 511 17.64 -31.15 -8.75
C ALA A 511 17.85 -30.88 -7.25
N ALA A 512 19.11 -30.82 -6.79
CA ALA A 512 19.48 -30.60 -5.40
C ALA A 512 18.87 -29.33 -4.80
N GLN A 513 18.44 -29.41 -3.54
CA GLN A 513 17.90 -28.24 -2.83
C GLN A 513 18.95 -27.13 -2.74
N GLY A 514 18.51 -25.89 -2.94
CA GLY A 514 19.38 -24.72 -2.88
C GLY A 514 20.26 -24.53 -4.11
N PHE A 515 20.01 -25.23 -5.22
CA PHE A 515 20.68 -24.95 -6.50
C PHE A 515 20.49 -23.48 -6.90
N LYS A 516 21.61 -22.83 -7.26
CA LYS A 516 21.65 -21.44 -7.72
C LYS A 516 22.30 -21.41 -9.10
N ALA A 517 21.57 -20.97 -10.10
CA ALA A 517 22.12 -20.68 -11.41
C ALA A 517 22.84 -19.32 -11.40
N PRO A 518 23.78 -19.09 -12.34
CA PRO A 518 24.26 -17.75 -12.64
C PRO A 518 23.11 -16.81 -13.02
N ASP A 519 23.30 -15.51 -12.77
CA ASP A 519 22.34 -14.50 -13.22
C ASP A 519 22.29 -14.43 -14.75
N PRO A 520 21.10 -14.28 -15.35
CA PRO A 520 20.99 -14.07 -16.79
C PRO A 520 21.67 -12.76 -17.20
N ASN A 521 22.63 -12.84 -18.12
CA ASN A 521 23.36 -11.70 -18.67
C ASN A 521 23.99 -12.08 -20.03
N GLU A 522 24.81 -11.19 -20.61
CA GLU A 522 25.48 -11.44 -21.89
C GLU A 522 26.38 -12.68 -21.90
N ALA A 523 26.95 -13.07 -20.76
CA ALA A 523 27.76 -14.28 -20.63
C ALA A 523 26.91 -15.56 -20.48
N HIS A 524 25.63 -15.43 -20.08
CA HIS A 524 24.70 -16.53 -19.86
C HIS A 524 23.35 -16.34 -20.58
N PRO A 525 23.33 -16.11 -21.91
CA PRO A 525 22.11 -15.75 -22.63
C PRO A 525 21.09 -16.90 -22.70
N ALA A 526 21.54 -18.16 -22.67
CA ALA A 526 20.66 -19.32 -22.65
C ALA A 526 19.78 -19.38 -21.39
N ILE A 527 20.30 -18.91 -20.25
CA ILE A 527 19.54 -18.88 -18.98
C ILE A 527 18.34 -17.95 -19.12
N ALA A 528 18.51 -16.77 -19.73
CA ALA A 528 17.41 -15.85 -19.98
C ALA A 528 16.32 -16.50 -20.85
N ALA A 529 16.72 -17.17 -21.93
CA ALA A 529 15.78 -17.82 -22.84
C ALA A 529 14.98 -18.93 -22.15
N ASP A 530 15.65 -19.77 -21.36
CA ASP A 530 15.02 -20.85 -20.61
C ASP A 530 14.13 -20.33 -19.48
N TYR A 531 14.54 -19.24 -18.81
CA TYR A 531 13.74 -18.59 -17.78
C TYR A 531 12.45 -18.01 -18.37
N ILE A 532 12.52 -17.31 -19.51
CA ILE A 532 11.34 -16.80 -20.23
C ILE A 532 10.38 -17.95 -20.56
N ALA A 533 10.90 -19.06 -21.10
CA ALA A 533 10.08 -20.21 -21.45
C ALA A 533 9.44 -20.87 -20.22
N PHE A 534 10.18 -20.99 -19.10
CA PHE A 534 9.64 -21.53 -17.86
C PHE A 534 8.60 -20.61 -17.22
N LEU A 535 8.80 -19.29 -17.22
CA LEU A 535 7.81 -18.33 -16.71
C LEU A 535 6.49 -18.45 -17.49
N LYS A 536 6.56 -18.60 -18.83
CA LYS A 536 5.38 -18.88 -19.65
C LYS A 536 4.75 -20.24 -19.32
N LEU A 537 5.55 -21.28 -19.09
CA LEU A 537 5.04 -22.60 -18.70
C LEU A 537 4.31 -22.54 -17.35
N TYR A 538 4.88 -21.86 -16.37
CA TYR A 538 4.33 -21.68 -15.03
C TYR A 538 3.01 -20.91 -15.07
N ALA A 539 3.02 -19.69 -15.63
CA ALA A 539 1.84 -18.86 -15.73
C ALA A 539 0.76 -19.52 -16.59
N GLY A 540 1.15 -20.17 -17.69
CA GLY A 540 0.24 -20.90 -18.55
C GLY A 540 -0.45 -22.05 -17.83
N GLN A 541 0.27 -22.81 -17.00
CA GLN A 541 -0.34 -23.90 -16.22
C GLN A 541 -1.34 -23.38 -15.19
N TYR A 542 -1.03 -22.29 -14.49
CA TYR A 542 -1.93 -21.64 -13.55
C TYR A 542 -3.23 -21.19 -14.25
N PHE A 543 -3.12 -20.31 -15.25
CA PHE A 543 -4.30 -19.73 -15.89
C PHE A 543 -5.12 -20.77 -16.65
N ARG A 544 -4.48 -21.75 -17.30
CA ARG A 544 -5.17 -22.86 -17.95
C ARG A 544 -6.00 -23.67 -16.96
N THR A 545 -5.41 -24.04 -15.82
CA THR A 545 -6.10 -24.84 -14.78
C THR A 545 -7.35 -24.13 -14.30
N VAL A 546 -7.25 -22.83 -14.01
CA VAL A 546 -8.38 -22.00 -13.58
C VAL A 546 -9.42 -21.87 -14.69
N ALA A 547 -9.01 -21.49 -15.91
CA ALA A 547 -9.92 -21.27 -17.04
C ALA A 547 -10.72 -22.54 -17.41
N GLU A 548 -10.04 -23.68 -17.57
CA GLU A 548 -10.69 -24.94 -17.92
C GLU A 548 -11.64 -25.43 -16.82
N THR A 549 -11.29 -25.20 -15.55
CA THR A 549 -12.12 -25.59 -14.42
C THR A 549 -13.34 -24.68 -14.28
N LEU A 550 -13.15 -23.37 -14.44
CA LEU A 550 -14.22 -22.39 -14.41
C LEU A 550 -15.21 -22.62 -15.54
N LYS A 551 -14.73 -22.79 -16.78
CA LYS A 551 -15.60 -23.03 -17.94
C LYS A 551 -16.50 -24.27 -17.80
N LYS A 552 -16.03 -25.30 -17.09
CA LYS A 552 -16.81 -26.50 -16.77
C LYS A 552 -17.89 -26.24 -15.72
N ALA A 553 -17.59 -25.42 -14.72
CA ALA A 553 -18.51 -25.10 -13.64
C ALA A 553 -19.54 -24.02 -14.03
N ASP A 554 -19.11 -23.07 -14.85
CA ASP A 554 -19.89 -21.96 -15.36
C ASP A 554 -19.44 -21.63 -16.80
N PRO A 555 -20.22 -22.06 -17.82
CA PRO A 555 -19.88 -21.79 -19.21
C PRO A 555 -20.29 -20.40 -19.68
N HIS A 556 -21.00 -19.61 -18.88
CA HIS A 556 -21.64 -18.36 -19.31
C HIS A 556 -20.82 -17.12 -18.98
N HIS A 557 -20.21 -17.06 -17.80
CA HIS A 557 -19.56 -15.86 -17.30
C HIS A 557 -18.09 -15.72 -17.68
N LEU A 558 -17.62 -14.47 -17.69
CA LEU A 558 -16.25 -14.13 -18.06
C LEU A 558 -15.24 -14.60 -17.02
N PHE A 559 -14.13 -15.18 -17.47
CA PHE A 559 -12.91 -15.24 -16.68
C PHE A 559 -12.16 -13.90 -16.81
N LEU A 560 -12.21 -13.09 -15.77
CA LEU A 560 -11.67 -11.73 -15.75
C LEU A 560 -10.16 -11.68 -15.39
N GLY A 561 -9.50 -12.83 -15.23
CA GLY A 561 -8.08 -12.92 -14.95
C GLY A 561 -7.70 -12.75 -13.47
N GLY A 562 -6.41 -12.46 -13.23
CA GLY A 562 -5.78 -12.58 -11.91
C GLY A 562 -5.38 -11.29 -11.20
N ARG A 563 -5.89 -10.13 -11.62
CA ARG A 563 -5.64 -8.80 -11.00
C ARG A 563 -4.15 -8.57 -10.75
N LEU A 564 -3.40 -8.54 -11.86
CA LEU A 564 -1.94 -8.54 -11.83
C LEU A 564 -1.40 -7.19 -11.37
N ALA A 565 -0.66 -7.14 -10.26
CA ALA A 565 0.11 -5.97 -9.82
C ALA A 565 1.59 -6.12 -10.18
N VAL A 566 2.31 -6.96 -9.42
CA VAL A 566 3.68 -7.37 -9.74
C VAL A 566 3.63 -8.49 -10.77
N ARG A 567 4.24 -8.29 -11.94
CA ARG A 567 4.09 -9.17 -13.10
C ARG A 567 5.23 -8.99 -14.11
N THR A 568 5.28 -9.89 -15.08
CA THR A 568 6.23 -9.88 -16.19
C THR A 568 5.51 -10.04 -17.53
N PRO A 569 6.14 -9.71 -18.67
CA PRO A 569 5.53 -9.88 -19.99
C PRO A 569 5.07 -11.33 -20.26
N GLU A 570 5.78 -12.33 -19.73
CA GLU A 570 5.41 -13.74 -19.87
C GLU A 570 4.08 -14.07 -19.19
N VAL A 571 3.85 -13.48 -18.02
CA VAL A 571 2.62 -13.68 -17.24
C VAL A 571 1.45 -12.97 -17.90
N GLU A 572 1.68 -11.75 -18.41
CA GLU A 572 0.68 -11.01 -19.19
C GLU A 572 0.29 -11.76 -20.46
N GLU A 573 1.26 -12.29 -21.22
CA GLU A 573 1.00 -13.09 -22.42
C GLU A 573 0.16 -14.33 -22.12
N MET A 574 0.49 -15.05 -21.03
CA MET A 574 -0.26 -16.24 -20.64
C MET A 574 -1.64 -15.90 -20.08
N SER A 575 -1.78 -14.80 -19.34
CA SER A 575 -3.09 -14.28 -18.94
C SER A 575 -3.95 -14.00 -20.17
N ALA A 576 -3.42 -13.23 -21.13
CA ALA A 576 -4.12 -12.88 -22.37
C ALA A 576 -4.56 -14.13 -23.16
N LYS A 577 -3.78 -15.21 -23.12
CA LYS A 577 -4.12 -16.46 -23.82
C LYS A 577 -5.31 -17.21 -23.21
N TYR A 578 -5.49 -17.19 -21.89
CA TYR A 578 -6.44 -18.08 -21.21
C TYR A 578 -7.63 -17.39 -20.54
N THR A 579 -7.54 -16.10 -20.26
CA THR A 579 -8.67 -15.34 -19.70
C THR A 579 -9.60 -14.87 -20.81
N ASP A 580 -10.79 -14.34 -20.49
CA ASP A 580 -11.59 -13.57 -21.46
C ASP A 580 -11.13 -12.11 -21.50
N VAL A 581 -10.81 -11.56 -20.33
CA VAL A 581 -10.25 -10.22 -20.11
C VAL A 581 -9.02 -10.35 -19.21
N THR A 582 -7.93 -9.66 -19.52
CA THR A 582 -6.79 -9.60 -18.58
C THR A 582 -6.99 -8.46 -17.59
N SER A 583 -6.94 -8.76 -16.30
CA SER A 583 -7.05 -7.76 -15.23
C SER A 583 -5.69 -7.34 -14.67
N ILE A 584 -5.53 -6.03 -14.48
CA ILE A 584 -4.29 -5.41 -14.00
C ILE A 584 -4.64 -4.41 -12.88
N ASN A 585 -3.95 -4.54 -11.75
CA ASN A 585 -3.92 -3.52 -10.71
C ASN A 585 -2.74 -2.59 -11.00
N THR A 586 -2.99 -1.29 -11.11
CA THR A 586 -1.93 -0.33 -11.42
C THR A 586 -2.18 1.02 -10.76
N TYR A 587 -1.21 1.44 -9.95
CA TYR A 587 -1.25 2.69 -9.18
C TYR A 587 -0.27 3.69 -9.80
N VAL A 588 -0.66 4.23 -10.95
CA VAL A 588 0.15 5.10 -11.80
C VAL A 588 -0.67 6.29 -12.27
N ASP A 589 0.00 7.35 -12.74
CA ASP A 589 -0.69 8.58 -13.17
C ASP A 589 -1.62 8.38 -14.39
N VAL A 590 -1.17 7.61 -15.38
CA VAL A 590 -1.94 7.22 -16.56
C VAL A 590 -1.72 5.75 -16.91
N PRO A 591 -2.72 5.04 -17.47
CA PRO A 591 -2.66 3.60 -17.70
C PRO A 591 -1.46 3.09 -18.51
N GLU A 592 -0.96 3.89 -19.45
CA GLU A 592 0.17 3.54 -20.32
C GLU A 592 1.49 3.36 -19.54
N HIS A 593 1.59 3.97 -18.35
CA HIS A 593 2.72 3.72 -17.45
C HIS A 593 2.57 2.40 -16.68
N GLY A 594 1.35 1.87 -16.65
CA GLY A 594 1.02 0.65 -15.94
C GLY A 594 1.35 -0.59 -16.74
N PHE A 595 1.00 -0.64 -18.03
CA PHE A 595 1.14 -1.84 -18.88
C PHE A 595 1.42 -1.50 -20.35
N ASP A 596 1.93 -2.47 -21.11
CA ASP A 596 2.24 -2.28 -22.53
C ASP A 596 0.99 -2.38 -23.41
N VAL A 597 0.41 -1.22 -23.74
CA VAL A 597 -0.76 -1.11 -24.62
C VAL A 597 -0.51 -1.72 -26.01
N ALA A 598 0.71 -1.63 -26.54
CA ALA A 598 1.04 -2.13 -27.87
C ALA A 598 1.05 -3.66 -27.91
N GLU A 599 1.59 -4.31 -26.88
CA GLU A 599 1.58 -5.77 -26.76
C GLU A 599 0.16 -6.33 -26.61
N PHE A 600 -0.70 -5.70 -25.81
CA PHE A 600 -2.10 -6.14 -25.71
C PHE A 600 -2.90 -5.91 -27.00
N LYS A 601 -2.59 -4.84 -27.76
CA LYS A 601 -3.13 -4.68 -29.13
C LYS A 601 -2.62 -5.78 -30.06
N ARG A 602 -1.35 -6.18 -29.95
CA ARG A 602 -0.73 -7.25 -30.75
C ARG A 602 -1.35 -8.62 -30.45
N TRP A 603 -1.63 -8.92 -29.18
CA TRP A 603 -2.34 -10.15 -28.77
C TRP A 603 -3.84 -10.11 -29.05
N ASP A 604 -4.33 -8.95 -29.46
CA ASP A 604 -5.74 -8.68 -29.68
C ASP A 604 -6.63 -9.01 -28.47
N LYS A 605 -6.26 -8.46 -27.31
CA LYS A 605 -6.88 -8.81 -26.03
C LYS A 605 -7.45 -7.60 -25.29
N PRO A 606 -8.69 -7.66 -24.75
CA PRO A 606 -9.19 -6.63 -23.87
C PRO A 606 -8.55 -6.70 -22.48
N VAL A 607 -8.33 -5.51 -21.89
CA VAL A 607 -7.77 -5.32 -20.56
C VAL A 607 -8.79 -4.64 -19.64
N MET A 608 -8.80 -4.98 -18.37
CA MET A 608 -9.53 -4.23 -17.34
C MET A 608 -8.54 -3.76 -16.28
N LEU A 609 -8.59 -2.48 -15.94
CA LEU A 609 -7.78 -1.91 -14.86
C LEU A 609 -8.58 -2.06 -13.57
N THR A 610 -8.16 -2.98 -12.72
CA THR A 610 -9.01 -3.50 -11.65
C THR A 610 -8.74 -2.91 -10.29
N GLU A 611 -7.64 -2.18 -10.13
CA GLU A 611 -7.39 -1.25 -9.02
C GLU A 611 -6.55 -0.08 -9.51
N PHE A 612 -6.99 1.10 -9.11
CA PHE A 612 -6.22 2.33 -9.10
C PHE A 612 -6.85 3.25 -8.06
N HIS A 613 -6.07 4.20 -7.55
CA HIS A 613 -6.59 5.30 -6.75
C HIS A 613 -5.66 6.50 -6.78
N PHE A 614 -6.15 7.60 -6.22
CA PHE A 614 -5.36 8.78 -5.92
C PHE A 614 -5.76 9.25 -4.53
N GLY A 615 -4.86 9.12 -3.55
CA GLY A 615 -5.10 9.58 -2.19
C GLY A 615 -4.41 10.91 -1.88
N SER A 616 -4.77 11.51 -0.75
CA SER A 616 -4.08 12.68 -0.17
C SER A 616 -3.99 12.51 1.34
N ASN A 617 -3.41 13.47 2.06
CA ASN A 617 -3.25 13.39 3.52
C ASN A 617 -3.90 14.58 4.26
N ASP A 618 -4.84 15.27 3.61
CA ASP A 618 -5.53 16.46 4.14
C ASP A 618 -6.98 16.20 4.58
N ARG A 619 -7.38 14.93 4.78
CA ARG A 619 -8.76 14.51 5.16
C ARG A 619 -8.88 13.56 6.35
N GLY A 620 -7.81 13.38 7.13
CA GLY A 620 -7.87 12.68 8.41
C GLY A 620 -6.98 11.44 8.48
N PRO A 621 -7.17 10.41 7.62
CA PRO A 621 -6.21 9.32 7.49
C PRO A 621 -4.80 9.86 7.18
N PHE A 622 -3.78 9.12 7.62
CA PHE A 622 -2.40 9.60 7.57
C PHE A 622 -1.72 9.26 6.25
N GLY A 623 -2.07 8.10 5.69
CA GLY A 623 -1.58 7.66 4.39
C GLY A 623 -2.33 8.34 3.23
N ASN A 624 -1.62 8.51 2.13
CA ASN A 624 -2.14 9.00 0.85
C ASN A 624 -2.25 7.88 -0.21
N GLY A 625 -2.16 6.61 0.22
CA GLY A 625 -2.22 5.43 -0.61
C GLY A 625 -0.97 5.20 -1.47
N VAL A 626 -1.01 4.17 -2.33
CA VAL A 626 0.07 3.83 -3.28
C VAL A 626 0.34 4.93 -4.30
N ALA A 627 -0.71 5.53 -4.88
CA ALA A 627 -0.59 6.70 -5.75
C ALA A 627 -1.25 7.91 -5.09
N ALA A 628 -0.51 9.00 -4.99
CA ALA A 628 -0.88 10.17 -4.20
C ALA A 628 -0.94 11.44 -5.04
N VAL A 629 -1.84 12.34 -4.64
CA VAL A 629 -1.94 13.71 -5.13
C VAL A 629 -1.69 14.70 -3.98
N ALA A 630 -1.47 15.97 -4.32
CA ALA A 630 -1.08 16.98 -3.35
C ALA A 630 -2.14 17.27 -2.27
N ASN A 631 -3.42 17.16 -2.59
CA ASN A 631 -4.56 17.41 -1.70
C ASN A 631 -5.85 16.82 -2.28
N GLU A 632 -6.92 16.81 -1.48
CA GLU A 632 -8.25 16.30 -1.87
C GLU A 632 -8.76 16.92 -3.18
N GLY A 633 -8.51 18.22 -3.41
CA GLY A 633 -8.95 18.94 -4.61
C GLY A 633 -8.34 18.43 -5.91
N GLU A 634 -7.22 17.71 -5.86
CA GLU A 634 -6.55 17.15 -7.03
C GLU A 634 -7.01 15.73 -7.38
N ARG A 635 -7.70 15.03 -6.47
CA ARG A 635 -8.12 13.62 -6.67
C ARG A 635 -9.07 13.47 -7.86
N GLY A 636 -10.05 14.37 -7.98
CA GLY A 636 -11.00 14.37 -9.09
C GLY A 636 -10.33 14.56 -10.46
N LYS A 637 -9.32 15.43 -10.53
CA LYS A 637 -8.56 15.68 -11.78
C LYS A 637 -7.72 14.46 -12.16
N ALA A 638 -7.11 13.81 -11.18
CA ALA A 638 -6.32 12.60 -11.40
C ALA A 638 -7.20 11.42 -11.85
N TYR A 639 -8.37 11.23 -11.22
CA TYR A 639 -9.37 10.26 -11.66
C TYR A 639 -9.79 10.49 -13.11
N ALA A 640 -10.18 11.72 -13.46
CA ALA A 640 -10.60 12.07 -14.81
C ALA A 640 -9.50 11.76 -15.84
N ARG A 641 -8.27 12.22 -15.57
CA ARG A 641 -7.10 11.95 -16.43
C ARG A 641 -6.89 10.45 -16.66
N PHE A 642 -6.92 9.65 -15.59
CA PHE A 642 -6.69 8.22 -15.68
C PHE A 642 -7.80 7.49 -16.47
N VAL A 643 -9.06 7.78 -16.16
CA VAL A 643 -10.22 7.09 -16.77
C VAL A 643 -10.41 7.52 -18.23
N ASP A 644 -10.21 8.79 -18.58
CA ASP A 644 -10.24 9.25 -19.97
C ASP A 644 -9.12 8.60 -20.79
N ALA A 645 -7.89 8.53 -20.25
CA ALA A 645 -6.76 7.85 -20.92
C ALA A 645 -7.06 6.36 -21.12
N ALA A 646 -7.57 5.67 -20.09
CA ALA A 646 -7.97 4.27 -20.18
C ALA A 646 -9.00 4.07 -21.28
N ALA A 647 -10.07 4.87 -21.29
CA ALA A 647 -11.11 4.81 -22.30
C ALA A 647 -10.57 5.09 -23.71
N ALA A 648 -9.57 5.97 -23.88
CA ALA A 648 -9.01 6.30 -25.18
C ALA A 648 -8.17 5.18 -25.81
N THR A 649 -7.65 4.23 -25.03
CA THR A 649 -6.77 3.15 -25.53
C THR A 649 -7.42 2.26 -26.60
N GLY A 650 -8.75 2.09 -26.52
CA GLY A 650 -9.54 1.18 -27.37
C GLY A 650 -9.46 -0.31 -26.99
N ILE A 651 -8.58 -0.68 -26.05
CA ILE A 651 -8.44 -2.06 -25.56
C ILE A 651 -8.83 -2.22 -24.09
N VAL A 652 -8.80 -1.13 -23.31
CA VAL A 652 -9.32 -1.15 -21.94
C VAL A 652 -10.83 -1.14 -21.99
N VAL A 653 -11.47 -2.06 -21.28
CA VAL A 653 -12.93 -2.24 -21.23
C VAL A 653 -13.55 -1.88 -19.88
N GLY A 654 -12.73 -1.46 -18.92
CA GLY A 654 -13.20 -1.01 -17.61
C GLY A 654 -12.08 -0.56 -16.68
N THR A 655 -12.47 0.24 -15.68
CA THR A 655 -11.62 0.77 -14.61
C THR A 655 -12.35 0.64 -13.27
N HIS A 656 -11.73 0.00 -12.28
CA HIS A 656 -12.30 -0.16 -10.94
C HIS A 656 -11.48 0.61 -9.91
N TRP A 657 -12.13 1.55 -9.23
CA TRP A 657 -11.54 2.35 -8.15
C TRP A 657 -11.32 1.52 -6.89
N PHE A 658 -10.17 1.66 -6.23
CA PHE A 658 -9.93 1.10 -4.90
C PHE A 658 -9.88 2.25 -3.87
N GLN A 659 -10.87 2.48 -3.01
CA GLN A 659 -12.03 1.65 -2.67
C GLN A 659 -13.22 2.54 -2.22
N TYR A 660 -14.31 1.94 -1.75
CA TYR A 660 -15.52 2.69 -1.36
C TYR A 660 -15.30 3.61 -0.15
N VAL A 661 -14.72 3.08 0.94
CA VAL A 661 -14.58 3.78 2.22
C VAL A 661 -13.11 4.06 2.53
N ASP A 662 -12.83 5.22 3.11
CA ASP A 662 -11.53 5.50 3.72
C ASP A 662 -11.15 4.46 4.77
N GLN A 663 -9.85 4.24 4.91
CA GLN A 663 -9.36 3.28 5.88
C GLN A 663 -9.29 3.89 7.28
N PRO A 664 -9.36 3.05 8.35
CA PRO A 664 -9.20 3.53 9.71
C PRO A 664 -7.88 4.27 9.88
N VAL A 665 -7.90 5.41 10.60
CA VAL A 665 -6.71 6.23 10.89
C VAL A 665 -5.57 5.41 11.51
N THR A 666 -5.92 4.40 12.32
CA THR A 666 -4.98 3.51 13.00
C THR A 666 -4.72 2.18 12.28
N GLY A 667 -5.02 2.10 10.98
CA GLY A 667 -4.71 0.93 10.17
C GLY A 667 -5.82 -0.11 10.19
N ARG A 668 -6.21 -0.60 9.01
CA ARG A 668 -7.11 -1.74 8.87
C ARG A 668 -6.49 -3.02 9.44
N VAL A 669 -7.31 -3.93 9.97
CA VAL A 669 -6.84 -5.17 10.61
C VAL A 669 -6.02 -6.09 9.69
N LEU A 670 -6.14 -5.98 8.38
CA LEU A 670 -5.44 -6.84 7.43
C LEU A 670 -3.92 -6.62 7.46
N ASP A 671 -3.49 -5.37 7.31
CA ASP A 671 -2.09 -5.02 7.05
C ASP A 671 -1.69 -3.65 7.61
N GLY A 672 -2.56 -2.98 8.36
CA GLY A 672 -2.30 -1.66 8.92
C GLY A 672 -2.35 -0.51 7.91
N GLU A 673 -2.85 -0.71 6.69
CA GLU A 673 -3.08 0.39 5.75
C GLU A 673 -4.08 1.40 6.33
N ASN A 674 -3.74 2.69 6.28
CA ASN A 674 -4.49 3.80 6.87
C ASN A 674 -4.58 5.02 5.95
N ALA A 675 -4.99 4.77 4.70
CA ALA A 675 -5.00 5.74 3.64
C ALA A 675 -6.37 6.44 3.43
N HIS A 676 -6.29 7.69 2.99
CA HIS A 676 -7.44 8.44 2.48
C HIS A 676 -7.56 8.24 0.97
N ILE A 677 -8.42 7.29 0.60
CA ILE A 677 -8.63 6.76 -0.76
C ILE A 677 -10.09 6.40 -1.03
N GLY A 678 -11.00 6.66 -0.08
CA GLY A 678 -12.42 6.37 -0.19
C GLY A 678 -13.16 7.34 -1.10
N LEU A 679 -14.32 6.91 -1.60
CA LEU A 679 -15.37 7.80 -2.10
C LEU A 679 -16.09 8.48 -0.93
N VAL A 680 -16.15 7.80 0.22
CA VAL A 680 -16.70 8.32 1.48
C VAL A 680 -15.67 8.18 2.60
N GLY A 681 -15.72 9.10 3.57
CA GLY A 681 -14.91 9.00 4.79
C GLY A 681 -15.39 7.88 5.71
N ILE A 682 -14.63 7.62 6.78
CA ILE A 682 -15.01 6.65 7.83
C ILE A 682 -16.34 7.00 8.53
N THR A 683 -16.83 8.22 8.34
CA THR A 683 -18.12 8.75 8.82
C THR A 683 -19.27 8.55 7.84
N ASP A 684 -19.06 7.83 6.73
CA ASP A 684 -20.03 7.64 5.63
C ASP A 684 -20.46 8.94 4.94
N ILE A 685 -19.70 10.03 5.11
CA ILE A 685 -19.90 11.29 4.41
C ILE A 685 -19.07 11.26 3.10
N PRO A 686 -19.68 11.46 1.93
CA PRO A 686 -18.97 11.56 0.65
C PRO A 686 -18.04 12.76 0.58
N PHE A 687 -16.91 12.57 -0.09
CA PHE A 687 -16.07 13.68 -0.53
C PHE A 687 -16.67 14.30 -1.79
N GLU A 688 -17.57 15.28 -1.62
CA GLU A 688 -18.44 15.78 -2.71
C GLU A 688 -17.66 16.33 -3.91
N GLY A 689 -16.54 17.00 -3.66
CA GLY A 689 -15.67 17.51 -4.73
C GLY A 689 -15.15 16.38 -5.62
N PHE A 690 -14.65 15.31 -5.00
CA PHE A 690 -14.16 14.14 -5.71
C PHE A 690 -15.27 13.35 -6.39
N THR A 691 -16.34 13.00 -5.66
CA THR A 691 -17.44 12.18 -6.18
C THR A 691 -18.21 12.85 -7.32
N ARG A 692 -18.31 14.19 -7.32
CA ARG A 692 -18.86 14.95 -8.46
C ARG A 692 -17.97 14.87 -9.70
N ALA A 693 -16.66 15.06 -9.54
CA ALA A 693 -15.72 14.95 -10.66
C ALA A 693 -15.69 13.52 -11.25
N ALA A 694 -15.80 12.50 -10.38
CA ALA A 694 -15.96 11.12 -10.80
C ALA A 694 -17.27 10.92 -11.58
N ALA A 695 -18.39 11.46 -11.09
CA ALA A 695 -19.69 11.39 -11.76
C ALA A 695 -19.68 12.02 -13.16
N GLU A 696 -19.08 13.20 -13.32
CA GLU A 696 -18.95 13.88 -14.61
C GLU A 696 -18.10 13.09 -15.61
N THR A 697 -17.00 12.51 -15.13
CA THR A 697 -16.13 11.64 -15.95
C THR A 697 -16.86 10.36 -16.36
N ASN A 698 -17.55 9.73 -15.40
CA ASN A 698 -18.26 8.48 -15.59
C ASN A 698 -19.44 8.63 -16.57
N ALA A 699 -20.20 9.73 -16.50
CA ALA A 699 -21.28 10.01 -17.45
C ALA A 699 -20.76 10.12 -18.89
N ARG A 700 -19.60 10.74 -19.08
CA ARG A 700 -18.94 10.87 -20.39
C ARG A 700 -18.43 9.53 -20.93
N VAL A 701 -17.75 8.75 -20.10
CA VAL A 701 -17.09 7.49 -20.53
C VAL A 701 -18.07 6.32 -20.62
N GLY A 702 -18.95 6.17 -19.63
CA GLY A 702 -19.92 5.08 -19.55
C GLY A 702 -21.12 5.23 -20.50
N GLY A 703 -21.36 6.44 -21.01
CA GLY A 703 -22.58 6.79 -21.74
C GLY A 703 -23.74 7.02 -20.77
N GLY A 704 -24.39 8.18 -20.84
CA GLY A 704 -25.44 8.52 -19.87
C GLY A 704 -25.90 9.97 -19.85
N SER A 705 -25.48 10.79 -20.82
CA SER A 705 -25.96 12.17 -20.97
C SER A 705 -26.54 12.40 -22.35
N GLY A 706 -27.84 12.74 -22.41
CA GLY A 706 -28.31 13.73 -23.35
C GLY A 706 -27.66 15.07 -23.00
N GLY A 707 -26.47 15.33 -23.54
CA GLY A 707 -25.67 16.51 -23.23
C GLY A 707 -24.75 16.82 -24.39
N GLY A 708 -25.03 17.96 -25.04
CA GLY A 708 -24.40 18.55 -26.21
C GLY A 708 -22.97 18.14 -26.54
N SER A 709 -22.77 17.85 -27.83
CA SER A 709 -21.48 17.95 -28.49
C SER A 709 -20.79 19.27 -28.11
N HIS A 710 -19.62 19.18 -27.50
CA HIS A 710 -18.59 20.19 -27.74
C HIS A 710 -17.48 19.51 -28.54
N ARG A 711 -17.47 19.86 -29.83
CA ARG A 711 -16.37 19.67 -30.76
C ARG A 711 -15.13 20.41 -30.28
#